data_AF-A0A7L8S125-F1
#
_entry.id   AF-A0A7L8S125-F1
#
_cell.length_a   1.000
_cell.length_b   1.000
_cell.length_c   1.000
_cell.angle_alpha   90.00
_cell.angle_beta   90.00
_cell.angle_gamma   90.00
#
_symmetry.space_group_name_H-M   'P 1'
#
loop_
_entity.id
_entity.type
_entity.pdbx_description
1 polymer ?
#
loop_
_entity_poly.entity_id
_entity_poly.type
_entity_poly.pdbx_seq_one_letter_code
_entity_poly.pdbx_strand_id
1 'polypeptide(L)'
;MARTSKRNAKAVTVATAEAVADAEIRNRVEAVDIVAVLPVPEPDAETVADAADVAAEAVSAPEAGTAAEPDAAELPPHGTELFIPLNKLKKSPRNARKTAHTEVEIEAYAASIAAKGMFQNLVVEPELDGDGKPTGFYLVSIGEGRRLAQLLRVRRKEIKRTEPIRCVVDTANDPFEISLDENVTRAAMHPADQFEAFRELAENRGLSAADIAARFGVSAHVVKQRLKLGAVSPKLMQVYREGRLTLDQAFAITDDHARQEQVYANLHYNRDASIIRRDLTANNVPATDRRAVFIGAEAYQKAGGTIIRDLFTEDRGGYFEDAALLDELVRKELEKIAQRLRKAEGWKWCEAHIDFPHAHGFRRVYAHPVELSDEEEASYDAAQDKLVALSEKWDGADELPPKVAKRLDRLEEEIARIDAARHAYDPDDIGRGGLFVVLNHDGQARIERGFIRPEDVAPEPEQEEIADGETVIDGVRVNGDGEIIEDGSSPDPDSEDAEPEGDAAQPISDLLTRDLTAHRTLGLRLALGEQPDMALIAVTHALAAQTFYLGMSAHALEIRPVSADLDGHAIGIEDTEAAKRLSDRHAGWAQDMPQDVADLWDFIAGLDQASVMALFAHCASLTVNALKLPWEHKHRAYATADRLATALALDMSQHWTPTVSAYLGRVTKAHILAAVREGAGDEAADRLAGKKKQEMAEAAEQLLAGTGWLPPLLRTAPPVEADGAEADADAVAEVPEAPNMAELQAEDFVDPEAIPPETPDPDDPDASDPDETAPDTPDPDAQEIADPEEAPVSPDPDAENGEDVDGEAFHEAAE
;
A
#
# COMPACT_ATOMS: atom_id res chain seq x y z
N MET A 1 -39.96 25.95 21.59
CA MET A 1 -41.33 26.39 21.21
C MET A 1 -42.12 25.18 20.70
N ALA A 2 -43.44 25.20 20.71
CA ALA A 2 -44.24 24.01 20.35
C ALA A 2 -44.37 23.81 18.83
N ARG A 3 -44.02 22.61 18.34
CA ARG A 3 -44.57 22.04 17.10
C ARG A 3 -44.83 20.54 17.27
N THR A 4 -46.04 20.13 16.89
CA THR A 4 -46.49 18.73 16.85
C THR A 4 -46.49 18.22 15.42
N SER A 5 -46.03 16.99 15.18
CA SER A 5 -46.69 16.06 14.23
C SER A 5 -46.29 14.60 14.43
N LYS A 6 -47.27 13.71 14.31
CA LYS A 6 -47.13 12.25 14.38
C LYS A 6 -47.02 11.64 13.00
N ARG A 7 -46.22 10.58 12.87
CA ARG A 7 -46.46 9.27 12.16
C ARG A 7 -45.12 8.71 11.69
N ASN A 8 -44.85 7.41 11.62
CA ASN A 8 -45.40 6.19 12.24
C ASN A 8 -44.54 5.01 11.68
N ALA A 9 -44.05 4.13 12.55
CA ALA A 9 -43.74 2.71 12.29
C ALA A 9 -42.64 2.31 11.27
N LYS A 10 -41.46 2.01 11.83
CA LYS A 10 -40.67 0.75 11.71
C LYS A 10 -40.63 -0.01 10.38
N ALA A 11 -39.47 0.10 9.73
CA ALA A 11 -38.42 -0.94 9.68
C ALA A 11 -38.80 -2.44 9.61
N VAL A 12 -38.23 -3.08 8.59
CA VAL A 12 -37.96 -4.53 8.47
C VAL A 12 -36.52 -4.79 8.92
N THR A 13 -36.25 -5.87 9.66
CA THR A 13 -34.89 -6.44 9.75
C THR A 13 -34.90 -7.96 9.93
N VAL A 14 -33.93 -8.60 9.28
CA VAL A 14 -33.50 -10.00 9.46
C VAL A 14 -32.08 -9.98 10.03
N ALA A 15 -31.76 -10.90 10.93
CA ALA A 15 -30.41 -11.22 11.42
C ALA A 15 -30.40 -12.73 11.78
N THR A 16 -29.67 -13.62 11.10
CA THR A 16 -28.21 -13.94 11.19
C THR A 16 -27.74 -14.46 12.55
N ALA A 17 -27.17 -15.67 12.59
CA ALA A 17 -26.02 -16.05 13.44
C ALA A 17 -25.43 -17.43 13.04
N GLU A 18 -24.15 -17.62 13.39
CA GLU A 18 -23.26 -18.79 13.18
C GLU A 18 -23.52 -19.91 14.24
N ALA A 19 -23.33 -21.22 14.03
CA ALA A 19 -22.15 -22.06 13.67
C ALA A 19 -21.16 -22.37 14.83
N VAL A 20 -20.79 -23.66 14.99
CA VAL A 20 -19.52 -24.26 15.50
C VAL A 20 -19.72 -25.75 15.87
N ALA A 21 -18.82 -26.67 15.46
CA ALA A 21 -18.35 -27.86 16.22
C ALA A 21 -17.34 -28.73 15.43
N ASP A 22 -16.34 -29.28 16.14
CA ASP A 22 -15.22 -30.12 15.66
C ASP A 22 -15.48 -31.65 15.71
N ALA A 23 -14.74 -32.45 14.92
CA ALA A 23 -14.38 -33.85 15.24
C ALA A 23 -13.27 -34.46 14.33
N GLU A 24 -12.37 -35.29 14.90
CA GLU A 24 -11.23 -35.95 14.23
C GLU A 24 -11.29 -37.50 14.32
N ILE A 25 -10.91 -38.26 13.27
CA ILE A 25 -10.88 -39.75 13.26
C ILE A 25 -9.65 -40.36 12.51
N ARG A 26 -9.15 -41.50 13.04
CA ARG A 26 -7.97 -42.33 12.67
C ARG A 26 -8.08 -43.13 11.34
N ASN A 27 -6.96 -43.54 10.70
CA ASN A 27 -6.31 -44.90 10.83
C ASN A 27 -5.33 -45.35 9.68
N ARG A 28 -4.10 -45.73 10.06
CA ARG A 28 -3.30 -47.00 9.86
C ARG A 28 -3.40 -47.93 8.59
N VAL A 29 -2.24 -48.43 8.10
CA VAL A 29 -1.85 -49.80 7.57
C VAL A 29 -0.53 -49.68 6.72
N GLU A 30 0.63 -50.27 7.06
CA GLU A 30 1.23 -51.62 6.73
C GLU A 30 1.29 -52.02 5.22
N ALA A 31 2.31 -52.69 4.63
CA ALA A 31 3.71 -53.05 4.96
C ALA A 31 4.45 -53.75 3.75
N VAL A 32 5.75 -54.11 3.92
CA VAL A 32 6.55 -55.22 3.27
C VAL A 32 7.52 -54.93 2.07
N ASP A 33 8.77 -55.42 2.24
CA ASP A 33 9.93 -55.46 1.32
C ASP A 33 9.94 -56.55 0.24
N ILE A 34 10.75 -56.39 -0.84
CA ILE A 34 11.50 -57.48 -1.54
C ILE A 34 12.90 -57.01 -2.00
N VAL A 35 13.88 -57.93 -2.03
CA VAL A 35 15.35 -57.78 -2.17
C VAL A 35 15.87 -58.21 -3.57
N ALA A 36 17.01 -57.65 -4.09
CA ALA A 36 18.16 -58.39 -4.72
C ALA A 36 19.12 -57.61 -5.71
N VAL A 37 20.19 -57.02 -5.18
CA VAL A 37 21.65 -57.18 -5.48
C VAL A 37 22.17 -57.81 -6.83
N LEU A 38 22.95 -57.01 -7.62
CA LEU A 38 24.15 -57.29 -8.49
C LEU A 38 24.08 -58.21 -9.75
N PRO A 39 25.10 -58.26 -10.68
CA PRO A 39 26.32 -57.43 -10.92
C PRO A 39 26.59 -56.97 -12.40
N VAL A 40 27.76 -56.33 -12.61
CA VAL A 40 28.40 -55.83 -13.87
C VAL A 40 28.98 -56.96 -14.78
N PRO A 41 29.15 -56.72 -16.09
CA PRO A 41 30.50 -56.90 -16.70
C PRO A 41 30.90 -55.84 -17.77
N GLU A 42 32.16 -55.41 -17.73
CA GLU A 42 33.02 -54.98 -18.87
C GLU A 42 33.53 -56.25 -19.64
N PRO A 43 34.30 -56.21 -20.77
CA PRO A 43 35.15 -55.13 -21.32
C PRO A 43 35.17 -54.98 -22.87
N ASP A 44 35.99 -54.07 -23.41
CA ASP A 44 37.19 -54.40 -24.22
C ASP A 44 37.82 -53.16 -24.90
N ALA A 45 39.16 -53.17 -25.06
CA ALA A 45 39.96 -52.08 -25.61
C ALA A 45 41.13 -52.59 -26.47
N GLU A 46 41.36 -51.98 -27.63
CA GLU A 46 42.56 -52.09 -28.51
C GLU A 46 42.44 -51.01 -29.62
N THR A 47 43.45 -50.36 -30.22
CA THR A 47 44.86 -50.07 -29.84
C THR A 47 45.40 -48.91 -30.70
N VAL A 48 46.15 -47.98 -30.07
CA VAL A 48 47.40 -47.31 -30.51
C VAL A 48 47.65 -46.97 -32.01
N ALA A 49 47.89 -45.67 -32.30
CA ALA A 49 49.03 -45.18 -33.13
C ALA A 49 49.23 -43.66 -32.95
N ASP A 50 50.46 -43.17 -33.17
CA ASP A 50 50.97 -41.85 -32.74
C ASP A 50 51.71 -41.09 -33.88
N ALA A 51 52.09 -39.84 -33.62
CA ALA A 51 53.14 -39.03 -34.27
C ALA A 51 52.88 -38.32 -35.64
N ALA A 52 52.62 -37.01 -35.53
CA ALA A 52 53.47 -35.90 -36.00
C ALA A 52 54.01 -35.77 -37.46
N ASP A 53 53.63 -34.63 -38.07
CA ASP A 53 54.49 -33.60 -38.69
C ASP A 53 55.32 -33.89 -39.98
N VAL A 54 54.90 -33.30 -41.11
CA VAL A 54 55.76 -32.82 -42.21
C VAL A 54 55.15 -31.56 -42.86
N ALA A 55 55.99 -30.58 -43.22
CA ALA A 55 55.61 -29.29 -43.80
C ALA A 55 55.69 -29.21 -45.35
N ALA A 56 55.11 -28.13 -45.92
CA ALA A 56 55.23 -27.63 -47.30
C ALA A 56 54.66 -28.55 -48.43
N GLU A 57 54.03 -28.07 -49.50
CA GLU A 57 54.36 -26.94 -50.40
C GLU A 57 53.10 -26.32 -51.05
N ALA A 58 53.26 -25.10 -51.60
CA ALA A 58 52.27 -24.48 -52.48
C ALA A 58 52.59 -24.80 -53.95
N VAL A 59 51.61 -25.31 -54.72
CA VAL A 59 51.75 -25.48 -56.18
C VAL A 59 50.54 -24.91 -56.93
N SER A 60 50.87 -23.92 -57.75
CA SER A 60 50.24 -23.44 -58.99
C SER A 60 48.89 -24.01 -59.44
N ALA A 61 47.97 -23.10 -59.80
CA ALA A 61 46.91 -23.38 -60.75
C ALA A 61 47.48 -23.68 -62.16
N PRO A 62 46.76 -24.46 -63.00
CA PRO A 62 46.91 -24.46 -64.45
C PRO A 62 45.87 -23.55 -65.13
N GLU A 63 46.19 -23.11 -66.35
CA GLU A 63 45.48 -22.06 -67.08
C GLU A 63 44.22 -22.53 -67.84
N ALA A 64 43.48 -21.55 -68.37
CA ALA A 64 42.22 -21.75 -69.08
C ALA A 64 42.38 -22.54 -70.39
N GLY A 65 41.57 -23.60 -70.53
CA GLY A 65 41.31 -24.25 -71.81
C GLY A 65 40.26 -23.48 -72.62
N THR A 66 40.54 -23.27 -73.91
CA THR A 66 39.78 -22.42 -74.83
C THR A 66 38.35 -22.93 -75.08
N ALA A 67 37.37 -22.02 -75.11
CA ALA A 67 36.01 -22.35 -75.56
C ALA A 67 35.98 -22.58 -77.09
N ALA A 68 35.26 -23.62 -77.51
CA ALA A 68 34.80 -23.81 -78.89
C ALA A 68 33.34 -23.37 -79.00
N GLU A 69 32.97 -22.75 -80.12
CA GLU A 69 31.58 -22.34 -80.41
C GLU A 69 30.71 -23.54 -80.86
N PRO A 70 29.38 -23.46 -80.67
CA PRO A 70 28.49 -24.61 -80.78
C PRO A 70 27.98 -24.86 -82.21
N ASP A 71 27.75 -26.14 -82.52
CA ASP A 71 26.89 -26.58 -83.64
C ASP A 71 25.44 -26.76 -83.16
N ALA A 72 24.50 -26.86 -84.10
CA ALA A 72 23.04 -26.91 -83.99
C ALA A 72 22.39 -27.11 -82.58
N ALA A 73 21.55 -26.16 -82.18
CA ALA A 73 20.85 -26.16 -80.89
C ALA A 73 19.71 -27.20 -80.79
N GLU A 74 20.03 -28.44 -80.43
CA GLU A 74 19.07 -29.35 -79.80
C GLU A 74 18.75 -28.90 -78.37
N LEU A 75 17.49 -29.07 -77.95
CA LEU A 75 17.07 -28.78 -76.57
C LEU A 75 17.71 -29.82 -75.64
N PRO A 76 18.34 -29.41 -74.52
CA PRO A 76 18.90 -30.36 -73.56
C PRO A 76 17.79 -31.27 -73.00
N PRO A 77 18.02 -32.59 -72.92
CA PRO A 77 16.99 -33.53 -72.49
C PRO A 77 16.63 -33.32 -71.01
N HIS A 78 15.39 -33.69 -70.66
CA HIS A 78 14.89 -33.67 -69.29
C HIS A 78 15.86 -34.36 -68.31
N GLY A 79 16.08 -33.74 -67.15
CA GLY A 79 16.97 -34.24 -66.10
C GLY A 79 18.46 -33.91 -66.32
N THR A 80 18.83 -33.24 -67.42
CA THR A 80 20.24 -32.84 -67.65
C THR A 80 20.68 -31.79 -66.63
N GLU A 81 21.81 -32.04 -65.95
CA GLU A 81 22.48 -31.03 -65.14
C GLU A 81 23.34 -30.10 -66.01
N LEU A 82 23.12 -28.80 -65.91
CA LEU A 82 23.88 -27.77 -66.63
C LEU A 82 24.39 -26.69 -65.68
N PHE A 83 25.58 -26.15 -65.99
CA PHE A 83 26.13 -24.97 -65.34
C PHE A 83 25.76 -23.73 -66.16
N ILE A 84 24.78 -22.97 -65.66
CA ILE A 84 24.19 -21.82 -66.37
C ILE A 84 24.69 -20.53 -65.70
N PRO A 85 25.33 -19.60 -66.45
CA PRO A 85 25.71 -18.29 -65.92
C PRO A 85 24.51 -17.55 -65.32
N LEU A 86 24.67 -16.99 -64.12
CA LEU A 86 23.57 -16.35 -63.38
C LEU A 86 22.82 -15.25 -64.17
N ASN A 87 23.51 -14.53 -65.06
CA ASN A 87 22.91 -13.53 -65.94
C ASN A 87 22.01 -14.09 -67.06
N LYS A 88 22.03 -15.41 -67.31
CA LYS A 88 21.14 -16.12 -68.25
C LYS A 88 19.91 -16.73 -67.58
N LEU A 89 19.77 -16.61 -66.25
CA LEU A 89 18.65 -17.12 -65.48
C LEU A 89 17.59 -16.02 -65.22
N LYS A 90 16.36 -16.27 -65.66
CA LYS A 90 15.16 -15.41 -65.49
C LYS A 90 14.14 -16.07 -64.56
N LYS A 91 13.10 -15.35 -64.11
CA LYS A 91 11.99 -15.93 -63.33
C LYS A 91 10.99 -16.58 -64.28
N SER A 92 10.55 -17.82 -64.01
CA SER A 92 9.41 -18.36 -64.79
C SER A 92 8.12 -17.60 -64.42
N PRO A 93 7.36 -17.09 -65.40
CA PRO A 93 6.08 -16.43 -65.15
C PRO A 93 5.01 -17.42 -64.68
N ARG A 94 5.27 -18.74 -64.76
CA ARG A 94 4.35 -19.82 -64.39
C ARG A 94 4.56 -20.35 -62.97
N ASN A 95 5.42 -19.73 -62.15
CA ASN A 95 5.62 -20.14 -60.76
C ASN A 95 4.33 -19.96 -59.92
N ALA A 96 3.91 -20.99 -59.21
CA ALA A 96 2.70 -21.00 -58.40
C ALA A 96 2.72 -19.98 -57.23
N ARG A 97 3.91 -19.65 -56.71
CA ARG A 97 4.09 -18.65 -55.66
C ARG A 97 3.98 -17.24 -56.25
N LYS A 98 2.82 -16.60 -56.03
CA LYS A 98 2.55 -15.21 -56.43
C LYS A 98 3.21 -14.18 -55.51
N THR A 99 3.28 -14.46 -54.21
CA THR A 99 3.91 -13.58 -53.20
C THR A 99 5.43 -13.50 -53.40
N ALA A 100 6.01 -12.31 -53.35
CA ALA A 100 7.45 -12.14 -53.41
C ALA A 100 8.13 -12.70 -52.14
N HIS A 101 9.39 -13.15 -52.28
CA HIS A 101 10.23 -13.45 -51.13
C HIS A 101 10.56 -12.16 -50.37
N THR A 102 10.54 -12.22 -49.03
CA THR A 102 10.93 -11.07 -48.21
C THR A 102 12.43 -10.86 -48.29
N GLU A 103 12.91 -9.64 -48.01
CA GLU A 103 14.35 -9.37 -48.01
C GLU A 103 15.09 -10.26 -46.99
N VAL A 104 14.49 -10.49 -45.82
CA VAL A 104 15.02 -11.37 -44.77
C VAL A 104 15.19 -12.83 -45.25
N GLU A 105 14.22 -13.38 -46.00
CA GLU A 105 14.37 -14.72 -46.61
C GLU A 105 15.54 -14.76 -47.60
N ILE A 106 15.69 -13.71 -48.43
CA ILE A 106 16.75 -13.62 -49.43
C ILE A 106 18.13 -13.48 -48.75
N GLU A 107 18.22 -12.72 -47.66
CA GLU A 107 19.44 -12.61 -46.84
C GLU A 107 19.80 -13.95 -46.19
N ALA A 108 18.82 -14.67 -45.63
CA ALA A 108 19.01 -16.00 -45.05
C ALA A 108 19.53 -17.02 -46.07
N TYR A 109 18.95 -17.05 -47.28
CA TYR A 109 19.46 -17.87 -48.37
C TYR A 109 20.86 -17.43 -48.81
N ALA A 110 21.15 -16.12 -48.91
CA ALA A 110 22.46 -15.62 -49.32
C ALA A 110 23.55 -16.00 -48.31
N ALA A 111 23.30 -15.81 -47.01
CA ALA A 111 24.21 -16.18 -45.93
C ALA A 111 24.47 -17.69 -45.88
N SER A 112 23.41 -18.52 -46.01
CA SER A 112 23.55 -19.97 -46.03
C SER A 112 24.35 -20.45 -47.24
N ILE A 113 24.08 -19.91 -48.44
CA ILE A 113 24.82 -20.26 -49.66
C ILE A 113 26.29 -19.79 -49.58
N ALA A 114 26.55 -18.63 -49.01
CA ALA A 114 27.92 -18.13 -48.81
C ALA A 114 28.72 -19.01 -47.82
N ALA A 115 28.08 -19.49 -46.75
CA ALA A 115 28.75 -20.29 -45.71
C ALA A 115 28.87 -21.79 -46.05
N LYS A 116 27.93 -22.35 -46.84
CA LYS A 116 27.75 -23.81 -47.00
C LYS A 116 27.61 -24.28 -48.46
N GLY A 117 27.48 -23.36 -49.42
CA GLY A 117 27.13 -23.69 -50.80
C GLY A 117 25.64 -23.91 -51.04
N MET A 118 25.27 -24.24 -52.28
CA MET A 118 23.88 -24.46 -52.69
C MET A 118 23.53 -25.97 -52.64
N PHE A 119 22.75 -26.37 -51.63
CA PHE A 119 22.37 -27.78 -51.44
C PHE A 119 21.31 -28.29 -52.43
N GLN A 120 20.38 -27.43 -52.85
CA GLN A 120 19.33 -27.76 -53.81
C GLN A 120 19.57 -26.92 -55.08
N ASN A 121 19.83 -27.62 -56.20
CA ASN A 121 19.95 -27.02 -57.51
C ASN A 121 18.68 -26.21 -57.89
N LEU A 122 18.81 -25.32 -58.87
CA LEU A 122 17.66 -24.67 -59.50
C LEU A 122 17.07 -25.61 -60.56
N VAL A 123 15.74 -25.70 -60.67
CA VAL A 123 15.08 -26.39 -61.79
C VAL A 123 14.64 -25.35 -62.80
N VAL A 124 14.98 -25.57 -64.08
CA VAL A 124 14.84 -24.57 -65.14
C VAL A 124 14.26 -25.16 -66.42
N GLU A 125 13.47 -24.35 -67.12
CA GLU A 125 13.02 -24.62 -68.50
C GLU A 125 13.80 -23.69 -69.47
N PRO A 126 14.16 -24.13 -70.70
CA PRO A 126 14.75 -23.25 -71.71
C PRO A 126 13.73 -22.18 -72.16
N GLU A 127 14.14 -20.91 -72.21
CA GLU A 127 13.28 -19.85 -72.78
C GLU A 127 13.28 -19.97 -74.31
N LEU A 128 12.09 -20.15 -74.91
CA LEU A 128 11.90 -20.23 -76.35
C LEU A 128 11.44 -18.89 -76.93
N ASP A 129 11.85 -18.59 -78.17
CA ASP A 129 11.33 -17.46 -78.94
C ASP A 129 9.99 -17.79 -79.64
N GLY A 130 9.43 -16.81 -80.36
CA GLY A 130 8.18 -16.96 -81.10
C GLY A 130 8.22 -17.96 -82.26
N ASP A 131 9.42 -18.38 -82.69
CA ASP A 131 9.64 -19.43 -83.69
C ASP A 131 9.95 -20.79 -83.04
N GLY A 132 9.88 -20.89 -81.71
CA GLY A 132 10.13 -22.11 -80.93
C GLY A 132 11.60 -22.46 -80.73
N LYS A 133 12.54 -21.53 -80.98
CA LYS A 133 13.98 -21.78 -80.84
C LYS A 133 14.50 -21.32 -79.46
N PRO A 134 15.54 -21.95 -78.89
CA PRO A 134 16.11 -21.53 -77.62
C PRO A 134 16.75 -20.13 -77.72
N THR A 135 16.33 -19.18 -76.87
CA THR A 135 16.91 -17.82 -76.79
C THR A 135 18.31 -17.79 -76.15
N GLY A 136 18.75 -18.92 -75.58
CA GLY A 136 19.97 -19.02 -74.77
C GLY A 136 19.82 -18.54 -73.32
N PHE A 137 18.61 -18.16 -72.90
CA PHE A 137 18.23 -17.94 -71.51
C PHE A 137 17.39 -19.11 -70.98
N TYR A 138 17.24 -19.18 -69.66
CA TYR A 138 16.48 -20.21 -68.97
C TYR A 138 15.58 -19.58 -67.90
N LEU A 139 14.34 -20.06 -67.79
CA LEU A 139 13.38 -19.62 -66.79
C LEU A 139 13.48 -20.54 -65.56
N VAL A 140 13.59 -19.96 -64.37
CA VAL A 140 13.64 -20.72 -63.10
C VAL A 140 12.22 -21.06 -62.65
N SER A 141 11.89 -22.36 -62.67
CA SER A 141 10.61 -22.91 -62.23
C SER A 141 10.63 -23.20 -60.73
N ILE A 142 11.72 -23.81 -60.22
CA ILE A 142 11.92 -24.11 -58.79
C ILE A 142 13.21 -23.44 -58.28
N GLY A 143 13.11 -22.79 -57.11
CA GLY A 143 14.25 -22.15 -56.44
C GLY A 143 14.42 -20.65 -56.71
N GLU A 144 13.35 -19.92 -57.04
CA GLU A 144 13.38 -18.46 -57.28
C GLU A 144 14.12 -17.69 -56.17
N GLY A 145 13.81 -17.94 -54.89
CA GLY A 145 14.51 -17.35 -53.75
C GLY A 145 16.02 -17.63 -53.73
N ARG A 146 16.46 -18.81 -54.19
CA ARG A 146 17.88 -19.15 -54.34
C ARG A 146 18.53 -18.39 -55.50
N ARG A 147 17.82 -18.08 -56.60
CA ARG A 147 18.33 -17.16 -57.64
C ARG A 147 18.45 -15.73 -57.11
N LEU A 148 17.43 -15.23 -56.40
CA LEU A 148 17.44 -13.90 -55.79
C LEU A 148 18.59 -13.74 -54.79
N ALA A 149 18.86 -14.76 -53.98
CA ALA A 149 20.00 -14.79 -53.06
C ALA A 149 21.35 -14.67 -53.80
N GLN A 150 21.56 -15.41 -54.90
CA GLN A 150 22.78 -15.27 -55.71
C GLN A 150 22.87 -13.87 -56.36
N LEU A 151 21.75 -13.27 -56.77
CA LEU A 151 21.73 -11.88 -57.27
C LEU A 151 22.06 -10.84 -56.18
N LEU A 152 21.68 -11.10 -54.93
CA LEU A 152 22.08 -10.28 -53.77
C LEU A 152 23.59 -10.42 -53.52
N ARG A 153 24.15 -11.63 -53.58
CA ARG A 153 25.59 -11.90 -53.46
C ARG A 153 26.41 -11.24 -54.56
N VAL A 154 25.90 -11.16 -55.79
CA VAL A 154 26.46 -10.31 -56.86
C VAL A 154 26.47 -8.84 -56.45
N ARG A 155 25.36 -8.31 -55.92
CA ARG A 155 25.24 -6.91 -55.50
C ARG A 155 26.25 -6.58 -54.39
N ARG A 156 26.50 -7.53 -53.49
CA ARG A 156 27.54 -7.49 -52.43
C ARG A 156 28.97 -7.76 -52.94
N LYS A 157 29.16 -8.01 -54.25
CA LYS A 157 30.44 -8.33 -54.92
C LYS A 157 31.11 -9.63 -54.45
N GLU A 158 30.36 -10.54 -53.83
CA GLU A 158 30.86 -11.86 -53.39
C GLU A 158 31.09 -12.82 -54.57
N ILE A 159 30.27 -12.68 -55.64
CA ILE A 159 30.34 -13.51 -56.86
C ILE A 159 30.11 -12.64 -58.12
N LYS A 160 30.49 -13.16 -59.30
CA LYS A 160 30.31 -12.45 -60.58
C LYS A 160 28.92 -12.71 -61.19
N ARG A 161 28.43 -11.81 -62.05
CA ARG A 161 27.17 -12.02 -62.81
C ARG A 161 27.23 -13.20 -63.78
N THR A 162 28.44 -13.63 -64.16
CA THR A 162 28.70 -14.75 -65.05
C THR A 162 29.01 -16.05 -64.31
N GLU A 163 28.86 -16.07 -62.97
CA GLU A 163 29.15 -17.25 -62.16
C GLU A 163 28.28 -18.44 -62.62
N PRO A 164 28.87 -19.62 -62.89
CA PRO A 164 28.13 -20.81 -63.30
C PRO A 164 27.31 -21.38 -62.14
N ILE A 165 25.98 -21.36 -62.26
CA ILE A 165 25.06 -21.94 -61.29
C ILE A 165 24.62 -23.34 -61.76
N ARG A 166 24.75 -24.35 -60.90
CA ARG A 166 24.28 -25.71 -61.17
C ARG A 166 22.74 -25.75 -61.20
N CYS A 167 22.20 -26.10 -62.36
CA CYS A 167 20.77 -26.17 -62.63
C CYS A 167 20.41 -27.55 -63.21
N VAL A 168 19.17 -27.98 -63.03
CA VAL A 168 18.59 -29.18 -63.66
C VAL A 168 17.57 -28.72 -64.68
N VAL A 169 17.66 -29.21 -65.92
CA VAL A 169 16.69 -28.90 -66.97
C VAL A 169 15.43 -29.76 -66.81
N ASP A 170 14.27 -29.12 -66.75
CA ASP A 170 12.96 -29.78 -66.92
C ASP A 170 12.29 -29.27 -68.21
N THR A 171 11.96 -30.21 -69.08
CA THR A 171 11.24 -30.00 -70.35
C THR A 171 10.06 -30.97 -70.50
N ALA A 172 9.72 -31.73 -69.45
CA ALA A 172 8.71 -32.79 -69.51
C ALA A 172 7.47 -32.50 -68.65
N ASN A 173 7.64 -31.80 -67.53
CA ASN A 173 6.57 -31.50 -66.59
C ASN A 173 6.06 -30.06 -66.75
N ASP A 174 4.84 -29.78 -66.30
CA ASP A 174 4.33 -28.40 -66.32
C ASP A 174 5.01 -27.54 -65.22
N PRO A 175 5.59 -26.36 -65.57
CA PRO A 175 6.30 -25.52 -64.61
C PRO A 175 5.46 -25.04 -63.41
N PHE A 176 4.13 -24.89 -63.58
CA PHE A 176 3.25 -24.49 -62.49
C PHE A 176 3.04 -25.65 -61.51
N GLU A 177 2.73 -26.85 -62.03
CA GLU A 177 2.53 -28.07 -61.24
C GLU A 177 3.75 -28.40 -60.36
N ILE A 178 4.95 -28.47 -60.95
CA ILE A 178 6.18 -28.80 -60.19
C ILE A 178 6.54 -27.71 -59.15
N SER A 179 6.20 -26.45 -59.42
CA SER A 179 6.42 -25.35 -58.47
C SER A 179 5.39 -25.33 -57.33
N LEU A 180 4.18 -25.83 -57.57
CA LEU A 180 3.17 -26.00 -56.54
C LEU A 180 3.54 -27.18 -55.63
N ASP A 181 3.92 -28.32 -56.21
CA ASP A 181 4.30 -29.53 -55.47
C ASP A 181 5.51 -29.29 -54.55
N GLU A 182 6.57 -28.59 -55.02
CA GLU A 182 7.73 -28.20 -54.18
C GLU A 182 7.34 -27.33 -52.97
N ASN A 183 6.29 -26.51 -53.09
CA ASN A 183 5.84 -25.65 -52.00
C ASN A 183 4.86 -26.35 -51.05
N VAL A 184 4.05 -27.28 -51.54
CA VAL A 184 3.04 -28.01 -50.75
C VAL A 184 3.63 -29.21 -50.00
N THR A 185 4.54 -29.96 -50.63
CA THR A 185 5.16 -31.16 -50.00
C THR A 185 6.19 -30.82 -48.92
N ARG A 186 6.55 -29.54 -48.77
CA ARG A 186 7.55 -29.05 -47.83
C ARG A 186 7.00 -28.94 -46.40
N ALA A 187 7.05 -30.04 -45.65
CA ALA A 187 6.85 -30.01 -44.21
C ALA A 187 7.95 -29.17 -43.51
N ALA A 188 7.55 -28.23 -42.65
CA ALA A 188 8.48 -27.48 -41.80
C ALA A 188 8.93 -28.34 -40.61
N MET A 189 10.21 -28.23 -40.23
CA MET A 189 10.74 -28.84 -39.01
C MET A 189 10.05 -28.23 -37.77
N HIS A 190 9.64 -29.07 -36.81
CA HIS A 190 8.98 -28.63 -35.60
C HIS A 190 9.87 -27.63 -34.82
N PRO A 191 9.33 -26.56 -34.21
CA PRO A 191 10.14 -25.57 -33.52
C PRO A 191 11.02 -26.15 -32.40
N ALA A 192 10.54 -27.18 -31.68
CA ALA A 192 11.31 -27.92 -30.67
C ALA A 192 12.64 -28.43 -31.23
N ASP A 193 12.60 -29.11 -32.38
CA ASP A 193 13.77 -29.71 -33.01
C ASP A 193 14.73 -28.63 -33.52
N GLN A 194 14.21 -27.46 -33.91
CA GLN A 194 15.06 -26.30 -34.22
C GLN A 194 15.75 -25.74 -32.97
N PHE A 195 15.09 -25.72 -31.80
CA PHE A 195 15.71 -25.22 -30.57
C PHE A 195 16.83 -26.14 -30.09
N GLU A 196 16.58 -27.45 -30.06
CA GLU A 196 17.57 -28.47 -29.73
C GLU A 196 18.75 -28.45 -30.72
N ALA A 197 18.51 -28.39 -32.04
CA ALA A 197 19.59 -28.32 -33.02
C ALA A 197 20.44 -27.04 -32.93
N PHE A 198 19.84 -25.90 -32.55
CA PHE A 198 20.60 -24.67 -32.32
C PHE A 198 21.44 -24.77 -31.04
N ARG A 199 20.91 -25.40 -29.99
CA ARG A 199 21.65 -25.68 -28.75
C ARG A 199 22.83 -26.63 -29.00
N GLU A 200 22.60 -27.71 -29.74
CA GLU A 200 23.66 -28.67 -30.12
C GLU A 200 24.80 -27.98 -30.89
N LEU A 201 24.48 -27.05 -31.79
CA LEU A 201 25.50 -26.27 -32.52
C LEU A 201 26.33 -25.34 -31.60
N ALA A 202 25.75 -24.84 -30.50
CA ALA A 202 26.47 -24.05 -29.52
C ALA A 202 27.34 -24.94 -28.61
N GLU A 203 26.77 -26.02 -28.07
CA GLU A 203 27.42 -26.92 -27.11
C GLU A 203 28.48 -27.82 -27.78
N ASN A 204 28.13 -28.59 -28.81
CA ASN A 204 29.03 -29.57 -29.44
C ASN A 204 30.06 -28.95 -30.40
N ARG A 205 29.80 -27.75 -30.92
CA ARG A 205 30.70 -27.06 -31.87
C ARG A 205 31.27 -25.73 -31.38
N GLY A 206 30.95 -25.33 -30.14
CA GLY A 206 31.47 -24.12 -29.51
C GLY A 206 31.11 -22.81 -30.22
N LEU A 207 30.03 -22.79 -31.02
CA LEU A 207 29.68 -21.62 -31.83
C LEU A 207 28.93 -20.58 -31.01
N SER A 208 29.34 -19.30 -31.11
CA SER A 208 28.62 -18.23 -30.44
C SER A 208 27.28 -17.96 -31.12
N ALA A 209 26.36 -17.30 -30.39
CA ALA A 209 25.08 -16.87 -30.96
C ALA A 209 25.24 -15.95 -32.19
N ALA A 210 26.34 -15.19 -32.28
CA ALA A 210 26.66 -14.35 -33.42
C ALA A 210 27.15 -15.17 -34.63
N ASP A 211 27.96 -16.22 -34.42
CA ASP A 211 28.44 -17.10 -35.48
C ASP A 211 27.31 -17.94 -36.08
N ILE A 212 26.41 -18.44 -35.24
CA ILE A 212 25.19 -19.14 -35.66
C ILE A 212 24.30 -18.17 -36.44
N ALA A 213 24.08 -16.95 -35.94
CA ALA A 213 23.29 -15.93 -36.64
C ALA A 213 23.82 -15.65 -38.06
N ALA A 214 25.13 -15.41 -38.19
CA ALA A 214 25.78 -15.19 -39.48
C ALA A 214 25.68 -16.40 -40.43
N ARG A 215 25.77 -17.64 -39.91
CA ARG A 215 25.72 -18.87 -40.72
C ARG A 215 24.33 -19.32 -41.17
N PHE A 216 23.28 -18.80 -40.54
CA PHE A 216 21.88 -19.10 -40.89
C PHE A 216 21.12 -17.85 -41.41
N GLY A 217 21.75 -16.68 -41.37
CA GLY A 217 21.17 -15.40 -41.79
C GLY A 217 19.91 -15.02 -41.00
N VAL A 218 19.97 -15.22 -39.68
CA VAL A 218 18.99 -14.77 -38.70
C VAL A 218 19.66 -13.79 -37.74
N SER A 219 18.90 -12.99 -36.98
CA SER A 219 19.51 -12.06 -36.02
C SER A 219 20.11 -12.80 -34.81
N ALA A 220 21.16 -12.23 -34.20
CA ALA A 220 21.75 -12.77 -32.98
C ALA A 220 20.74 -12.83 -31.80
N HIS A 221 19.72 -11.97 -31.80
CA HIS A 221 18.62 -12.03 -30.84
C HIS A 221 17.76 -13.30 -31.04
N VAL A 222 17.36 -13.61 -32.28
CA VAL A 222 16.62 -14.84 -32.61
C VAL A 222 17.41 -16.09 -32.23
N VAL A 223 18.74 -16.08 -32.38
CA VAL A 223 19.58 -17.20 -31.91
C VAL A 223 19.58 -17.31 -30.38
N LYS A 224 19.79 -16.21 -29.65
CA LYS A 224 19.73 -16.22 -28.17
C LYS A 224 18.38 -16.74 -27.66
N GLN A 225 17.27 -16.35 -28.28
CA GLN A 225 15.94 -16.88 -27.99
C GLN A 225 15.86 -18.40 -28.20
N ARG A 226 16.33 -18.91 -29.34
CA ARG A 226 16.32 -20.36 -29.64
C ARG A 226 17.19 -21.16 -28.67
N LEU A 227 18.35 -20.61 -28.27
CA LEU A 227 19.22 -21.24 -27.27
C LEU A 227 18.56 -21.30 -25.89
N LYS A 228 17.92 -20.20 -25.44
CA LYS A 228 17.13 -20.19 -24.19
C LYS A 228 15.95 -21.17 -24.23
N LEU A 229 15.21 -21.25 -25.33
CA LEU A 229 14.11 -22.23 -25.46
C LEU A 229 14.64 -23.67 -25.50
N GLY A 230 15.80 -23.92 -26.10
CA GLY A 230 16.49 -25.20 -26.04
C GLY A 230 17.07 -25.54 -24.65
N ALA A 231 17.10 -24.59 -23.71
CA ALA A 231 17.56 -24.82 -22.34
C ALA A 231 16.53 -25.60 -21.49
N VAL A 232 15.24 -25.55 -21.86
CA VAL A 232 14.10 -26.13 -21.13
C VAL A 232 14.18 -27.67 -21.01
N SER A 233 13.62 -28.24 -19.94
CA SER A 233 13.59 -29.68 -19.64
C SER A 233 13.19 -30.53 -20.86
N PRO A 234 13.93 -31.60 -21.16
CA PRO A 234 13.59 -32.56 -22.22
C PRO A 234 12.16 -33.13 -22.10
N LYS A 235 11.62 -33.28 -20.88
CA LYS A 235 10.25 -33.76 -20.67
C LYS A 235 9.22 -32.74 -21.15
N LEU A 236 9.41 -31.46 -20.87
CA LEU A 236 8.53 -30.39 -21.34
C LEU A 236 8.65 -30.19 -22.86
N MET A 237 9.85 -30.37 -23.42
CA MET A 237 10.05 -30.35 -24.86
C MET A 237 9.29 -31.50 -25.56
N GLN A 238 9.22 -32.68 -24.95
CA GLN A 238 8.39 -33.79 -25.43
C GLN A 238 6.88 -33.48 -25.35
N VAL A 239 6.42 -32.90 -24.23
CA VAL A 239 5.02 -32.45 -24.09
C VAL A 239 4.65 -31.39 -25.14
N TYR A 240 5.59 -30.50 -25.49
CA TYR A 240 5.42 -29.50 -26.56
C TYR A 240 5.28 -30.16 -27.94
N ARG A 241 6.13 -31.14 -28.28
CA ARG A 241 6.02 -31.94 -29.53
C ARG A 241 4.66 -32.63 -29.69
N GLU A 242 4.06 -33.05 -28.57
CA GLU A 242 2.74 -33.69 -28.54
C GLU A 242 1.57 -32.70 -28.64
N GLY A 243 1.84 -31.39 -28.79
CA GLY A 243 0.82 -30.35 -28.81
C GLY A 243 0.09 -30.15 -27.47
N ARG A 244 0.56 -30.82 -26.40
CA ARG A 244 -0.04 -30.76 -25.05
C ARG A 244 0.42 -29.54 -24.25
N LEU A 245 1.37 -28.77 -24.76
CA LEU A 245 1.86 -27.50 -24.24
C LEU A 245 2.07 -26.56 -25.43
N THR A 246 1.87 -25.26 -25.25
CA THR A 246 2.47 -24.23 -26.10
C THR A 246 3.76 -23.77 -25.42
N LEU A 247 4.92 -24.04 -26.02
CA LEU A 247 6.20 -23.67 -25.41
C LEU A 247 6.49 -22.18 -25.61
N ASP A 248 5.76 -21.36 -24.86
CA ASP A 248 6.07 -19.94 -24.70
C ASP A 248 7.35 -19.74 -23.88
N GLN A 249 7.89 -18.52 -24.00
CA GLN A 249 9.11 -18.05 -23.35
C GLN A 249 9.14 -18.22 -21.83
N ALA A 250 7.97 -18.40 -21.19
CA ALA A 250 7.80 -18.51 -19.75
C ALA A 250 8.68 -19.59 -19.08
N PHE A 251 8.82 -20.78 -19.69
CA PHE A 251 9.64 -21.85 -19.11
C PHE A 251 11.16 -21.61 -19.24
N ALA A 252 11.59 -20.68 -20.10
CA ALA A 252 12.99 -20.33 -20.33
C ALA A 252 13.50 -19.17 -19.45
N ILE A 253 12.80 -18.89 -18.33
CA ILE A 253 13.24 -17.95 -17.29
C ILE A 253 14.28 -18.57 -16.36
N THR A 254 14.11 -19.84 -15.99
CA THR A 254 15.04 -20.60 -15.15
C THR A 254 15.62 -21.77 -15.93
N ASP A 255 16.87 -22.15 -15.63
CA ASP A 255 17.51 -23.35 -16.16
C ASP A 255 17.26 -24.60 -15.27
N ASP A 256 16.57 -24.46 -14.13
CA ASP A 256 16.22 -25.57 -13.24
C ASP A 256 15.08 -26.44 -13.83
N HIS A 257 15.46 -27.59 -14.38
CA HIS A 257 14.53 -28.57 -14.94
C HIS A 257 13.58 -29.17 -13.91
N ALA A 258 13.99 -29.34 -12.65
CA ALA A 258 13.13 -29.89 -11.61
C ALA A 258 12.03 -28.89 -11.24
N ARG A 259 12.37 -27.60 -11.12
CA ARG A 259 11.39 -26.52 -10.90
C ARG A 259 10.45 -26.34 -12.08
N GLN A 260 10.96 -26.37 -13.32
CA GLN A 260 10.14 -26.34 -14.53
C GLN A 260 9.10 -27.48 -14.56
N GLU A 261 9.54 -28.72 -14.29
CA GLU A 261 8.66 -29.90 -14.26
C GLU A 261 7.64 -29.84 -13.12
N GLN A 262 8.04 -29.36 -11.94
CA GLN A 262 7.14 -29.17 -10.80
C GLN A 262 6.04 -28.16 -11.11
N VAL A 263 6.39 -27.00 -11.69
CA VAL A 263 5.39 -25.99 -12.07
C VAL A 263 4.44 -26.56 -13.11
N TYR A 264 4.95 -27.23 -14.16
CA TYR A 264 4.10 -27.85 -15.18
C TYR A 264 3.15 -28.91 -14.60
N ALA A 265 3.60 -29.74 -13.66
CA ALA A 265 2.76 -30.77 -13.03
C ALA A 265 1.56 -30.18 -12.26
N ASN A 266 1.68 -28.94 -11.77
CA ASN A 266 0.64 -28.24 -11.02
C ASN A 266 -0.34 -27.43 -11.90
N LEU A 267 -0.11 -27.34 -13.23
CA LEU A 267 -0.98 -26.61 -14.17
C LEU A 267 -2.30 -27.38 -14.44
N HIS A 268 -3.27 -27.22 -13.55
CA HIS A 268 -4.53 -27.98 -13.57
C HIS A 268 -5.45 -27.71 -14.77
N TYR A 269 -5.48 -26.48 -15.30
CA TYR A 269 -6.25 -26.10 -16.49
C TYR A 269 -5.78 -24.79 -17.12
N ASN A 270 -5.31 -23.84 -16.30
CA ASN A 270 -4.77 -22.58 -16.79
C ASN A 270 -3.29 -22.74 -17.16
N ARG A 271 -2.94 -22.35 -18.39
CA ARG A 271 -1.59 -22.47 -18.97
C ARG A 271 -1.05 -21.15 -19.49
N ASP A 272 -1.61 -20.05 -18.99
CA ASP A 272 -1.19 -18.71 -19.37
C ASP A 272 0.28 -18.44 -19.02
N ALA A 273 1.01 -17.83 -19.94
CA ALA A 273 2.43 -17.52 -19.79
C ALA A 273 2.73 -16.56 -18.62
N SER A 274 1.78 -15.74 -18.16
CA SER A 274 1.95 -14.92 -16.96
C SER A 274 1.97 -15.75 -15.67
N ILE A 275 1.09 -16.75 -15.56
CA ILE A 275 0.98 -17.64 -14.39
C ILE A 275 2.20 -18.54 -14.30
N ILE A 276 2.62 -19.13 -15.41
CA ILE A 276 3.83 -19.97 -15.46
C ILE A 276 5.06 -19.17 -15.02
N ARG A 277 5.22 -17.92 -15.47
CA ARG A 277 6.32 -17.04 -15.03
C ARG A 277 6.25 -16.76 -13.53
N ARG A 278 5.09 -16.33 -13.02
CA ARG A 278 4.87 -16.08 -11.59
C ARG A 278 5.24 -17.29 -10.74
N ASP A 279 4.79 -18.48 -11.12
CA ASP A 279 4.98 -19.70 -10.33
C ASP A 279 6.43 -20.20 -10.41
N LEU A 280 7.13 -19.97 -11.54
CA LEU A 280 8.58 -20.22 -11.65
C LEU A 280 9.40 -19.24 -10.80
N THR A 281 9.03 -17.96 -10.73
CA THR A 281 9.76 -16.93 -9.96
C THR A 281 9.23 -16.71 -8.55
N ALA A 282 8.24 -17.48 -8.08
CA ALA A 282 7.54 -17.24 -6.80
C ALA A 282 8.43 -17.24 -5.55
N ASN A 283 9.59 -17.91 -5.61
CA ASN A 283 10.57 -17.97 -4.53
C ASN A 283 11.64 -16.86 -4.64
N ASN A 284 11.67 -16.10 -5.74
CA ASN A 284 12.68 -15.11 -6.06
C ASN A 284 12.16 -13.71 -5.71
N VAL A 285 13.05 -12.82 -5.29
CA VAL A 285 12.68 -11.44 -4.92
C VAL A 285 12.74 -10.54 -6.17
N PRO A 286 11.64 -9.87 -6.58
CA PRO A 286 11.70 -8.96 -7.73
C PRO A 286 12.58 -7.75 -7.41
N ALA A 287 13.25 -7.18 -8.41
CA ALA A 287 14.11 -6.01 -8.24
C ALA A 287 13.38 -4.74 -7.74
N THR A 288 12.04 -4.74 -7.76
CA THR A 288 11.18 -3.68 -7.18
C THR A 288 10.84 -3.90 -5.70
N ASP A 289 11.25 -5.01 -5.07
CA ASP A 289 11.13 -5.20 -3.62
C ASP A 289 12.03 -4.18 -2.90
N ARG A 290 11.51 -3.53 -1.84
CA ARG A 290 12.24 -2.55 -1.01
C ARG A 290 13.65 -3.03 -0.61
N ARG A 291 13.86 -4.33 -0.38
CA ARG A 291 15.16 -4.92 -0.03
C ARG A 291 16.14 -4.91 -1.20
N ALA A 292 15.65 -5.25 -2.39
CA ALA A 292 16.42 -5.22 -3.63
C ALA A 292 16.78 -3.78 -4.05
N VAL A 293 15.85 -2.83 -3.82
CA VAL A 293 16.09 -1.39 -4.02
C VAL A 293 17.16 -0.86 -3.05
N PHE A 294 17.07 -1.19 -1.76
CA PHE A 294 17.98 -0.70 -0.72
C PHE A 294 19.43 -1.17 -0.90
N ILE A 295 19.63 -2.42 -1.29
CA ILE A 295 20.97 -2.99 -1.52
C ILE A 295 21.48 -2.71 -2.94
N GLY A 296 20.60 -2.74 -3.94
CA GLY A 296 20.94 -2.59 -5.34
C GLY A 296 21.60 -3.83 -5.96
N ALA A 297 21.48 -3.95 -7.28
CA ALA A 297 21.96 -5.10 -8.03
C ALA A 297 23.48 -5.34 -7.93
N GLU A 298 24.29 -4.27 -7.95
CA GLU A 298 25.76 -4.39 -7.93
C GLU A 298 26.27 -4.93 -6.59
N ALA A 299 25.73 -4.46 -5.46
CA ALA A 299 26.17 -4.90 -4.14
C ALA A 299 25.78 -6.36 -3.87
N TYR A 300 24.59 -6.76 -4.30
CA TYR A 300 24.11 -8.14 -4.20
C TYR A 300 24.93 -9.11 -5.09
N GLN A 301 25.21 -8.73 -6.35
CA GLN A 301 26.08 -9.53 -7.23
C GLN A 301 27.51 -9.64 -6.68
N LYS A 302 28.04 -8.55 -6.10
CA LYS A 302 29.36 -8.55 -5.44
C LYS A 302 29.42 -9.44 -4.19
N ALA A 303 28.28 -9.66 -3.53
CA ALA A 303 28.14 -10.63 -2.43
C ALA A 303 28.00 -12.09 -2.90
N GLY A 304 27.96 -12.33 -4.22
CA GLY A 304 27.81 -13.67 -4.82
C GLY A 304 26.38 -14.01 -5.25
N GLY A 305 25.43 -13.09 -5.13
CA GLY A 305 24.02 -13.34 -5.47
C GLY A 305 23.73 -13.31 -6.98
N THR A 306 22.96 -14.28 -7.47
CA THR A 306 22.51 -14.35 -8.86
C THR A 306 21.26 -13.50 -9.08
N ILE A 307 21.23 -12.76 -10.19
CA ILE A 307 20.03 -12.06 -10.68
C ILE A 307 19.60 -12.70 -11.99
N ILE A 308 18.45 -13.37 -11.96
CA ILE A 308 17.78 -13.95 -13.11
C ILE A 308 17.12 -12.81 -13.89
N ARG A 309 17.44 -12.70 -15.18
CA ARG A 309 16.81 -11.73 -16.09
C ARG A 309 15.98 -12.41 -17.17
N ASP A 310 14.74 -11.96 -17.32
CA ASP A 310 13.91 -12.33 -18.46
C ASP A 310 14.47 -11.64 -19.70
N LEU A 311 14.71 -12.40 -20.77
CA LEU A 311 15.25 -11.85 -22.02
C LEU A 311 14.13 -11.40 -22.98
N PHE A 312 12.87 -11.57 -22.58
CA PHE A 312 11.69 -11.50 -23.43
C PHE A 312 10.69 -10.41 -23.03
N THR A 313 10.87 -9.80 -21.86
CA THR A 313 10.13 -8.61 -21.41
C THR A 313 11.09 -7.60 -20.78
N GLU A 314 10.68 -6.33 -20.70
CA GLU A 314 11.35 -5.34 -19.85
C GLU A 314 11.14 -5.70 -18.38
N ASP A 315 12.00 -6.58 -17.85
CA ASP A 315 12.06 -6.85 -16.43
C ASP A 315 12.73 -5.65 -15.73
N ARG A 316 12.04 -5.08 -14.73
CA ARG A 316 12.43 -3.84 -14.03
C ARG A 316 13.63 -4.04 -13.08
N GLY A 317 14.72 -4.61 -13.59
CA GLY A 317 15.95 -5.00 -12.87
C GLY A 317 16.17 -6.52 -12.75
N GLY A 318 15.15 -7.33 -13.00
CA GLY A 318 15.18 -8.80 -12.90
C GLY A 318 14.69 -9.35 -11.55
N TYR A 319 15.05 -10.60 -11.25
CA TYR A 319 14.69 -11.32 -10.02
C TYR A 319 15.95 -11.80 -9.28
N PHE A 320 16.04 -11.52 -8.00
CA PHE A 320 17.12 -11.91 -7.09
C PHE A 320 16.82 -13.32 -6.57
N GLU A 321 17.72 -14.27 -6.82
CA GLU A 321 17.49 -15.70 -6.57
C GLU A 321 17.55 -16.10 -5.08
N ASP A 322 18.52 -15.56 -4.33
CA ASP A 322 18.75 -15.86 -2.92
C ASP A 322 18.19 -14.73 -2.02
N ALA A 323 16.95 -14.95 -1.55
CA ALA A 323 16.29 -14.07 -0.60
C ALA A 323 16.99 -13.99 0.77
N ALA A 324 17.67 -15.06 1.20
CA ALA A 324 18.31 -15.11 2.52
C ALA A 324 19.61 -14.29 2.55
N LEU A 325 20.40 -14.35 1.47
CA LEU A 325 21.54 -13.47 1.24
C LEU A 325 21.08 -12.00 1.18
N LEU A 326 19.96 -11.71 0.50
CA LEU A 326 19.43 -10.36 0.43
C LEU A 326 19.04 -9.83 1.82
N ASP A 327 18.31 -10.61 2.63
CA ASP A 327 17.96 -10.26 4.00
C ASP A 327 19.19 -10.07 4.91
N GLU A 328 20.24 -10.87 4.73
CA GLU A 328 21.50 -10.70 5.46
C GLU A 328 22.20 -9.38 5.11
N LEU A 329 22.24 -9.00 3.83
CA LEU A 329 22.81 -7.73 3.38
C LEU A 329 22.02 -6.54 3.90
N VAL A 330 20.69 -6.57 3.79
CA VAL A 330 19.80 -5.51 4.32
C VAL A 330 20.06 -5.30 5.81
N ARG A 331 20.06 -6.38 6.61
CA ARG A 331 20.30 -6.31 8.06
C ARG A 331 21.66 -5.68 8.38
N LYS A 332 22.73 -6.08 7.67
CA LYS A 332 24.08 -5.53 7.86
C LYS A 332 24.19 -4.05 7.52
N GLU A 333 23.52 -3.56 6.48
CA GLU A 333 23.54 -2.13 6.16
C GLU A 333 22.69 -1.31 7.13
N LEU A 334 21.49 -1.78 7.52
CA LEU A 334 20.68 -1.11 8.55
C LEU A 334 21.42 -1.03 9.90
N GLU A 335 22.15 -2.09 10.28
CA GLU A 335 22.94 -2.09 11.52
C GLU A 335 24.08 -1.05 11.49
N LYS A 336 24.78 -0.89 10.36
CA LYS A 336 25.78 0.19 10.19
C LYS A 336 25.15 1.59 10.33
N ILE A 337 23.94 1.78 9.81
CA ILE A 337 23.19 3.03 9.96
C ILE A 337 22.86 3.27 11.45
N ALA A 338 22.29 2.27 12.13
CA ALA A 338 21.96 2.34 13.56
C ALA A 338 23.19 2.65 14.43
N GLN A 339 24.30 1.95 14.23
CA GLN A 339 25.55 2.18 14.98
C GLN A 339 26.16 3.57 14.72
N ARG A 340 25.98 4.13 13.51
CA ARG A 340 26.41 5.50 13.17
C ARG A 340 25.55 6.55 13.88
N LEU A 341 24.24 6.40 13.84
CA LEU A 341 23.30 7.31 14.52
C LEU A 341 23.51 7.29 16.04
N ARG A 342 23.64 6.11 16.65
CA ARG A 342 23.94 5.97 18.08
C ARG A 342 25.21 6.71 18.52
N LYS A 343 26.26 6.67 17.69
CA LYS A 343 27.53 7.40 17.96
C LYS A 343 27.43 8.91 17.76
N ALA A 344 26.54 9.37 16.90
CA ALA A 344 26.35 10.79 16.60
C ALA A 344 25.38 11.47 17.59
N GLU A 345 24.30 10.77 17.96
CA GLU A 345 23.19 11.32 18.75
C GLU A 345 23.21 10.90 20.23
N GLY A 346 24.01 9.90 20.62
CA GLY A 346 24.24 9.54 22.02
C GLY A 346 23.25 8.56 22.67
N TRP A 347 22.20 8.12 21.94
CA TRP A 347 21.17 7.20 22.43
C TRP A 347 21.72 5.97 23.17
N LYS A 348 21.05 5.57 24.26
CA LYS A 348 21.44 4.43 25.09
C LYS A 348 21.61 3.15 24.26
N TRP A 349 20.62 2.84 23.42
CA TRP A 349 20.60 1.67 22.55
C TRP A 349 20.13 2.02 21.13
N CYS A 350 20.46 1.16 20.17
CA CYS A 350 19.95 1.22 18.81
C CYS A 350 19.75 -0.20 18.27
N GLU A 351 18.68 -0.42 17.52
CA GLU A 351 18.38 -1.71 16.90
C GLU A 351 18.07 -1.55 15.42
N ALA A 352 18.33 -2.59 14.63
CA ALA A 352 18.15 -2.60 13.19
C ALA A 352 17.34 -3.84 12.78
N HIS A 353 16.19 -3.62 12.14
CA HIS A 353 15.25 -4.67 11.75
C HIS A 353 14.77 -4.41 10.31
N ILE A 354 14.47 -5.46 9.53
CA ILE A 354 13.94 -5.25 8.17
C ILE A 354 12.53 -4.67 8.27
N ASP A 355 11.69 -5.30 9.08
CA ASP A 355 10.36 -4.83 9.44
C ASP A 355 10.36 -4.08 10.77
N PHE A 356 9.37 -3.21 10.96
CA PHE A 356 9.25 -2.49 12.23
C PHE A 356 8.84 -3.48 13.34
N PRO A 357 9.63 -3.62 14.43
CA PRO A 357 9.32 -4.55 15.50
C PRO A 357 8.10 -4.07 16.30
N HIS A 358 7.28 -4.99 16.78
CA HIS A 358 6.15 -4.64 17.65
C HIS A 358 6.63 -3.98 18.95
N ALA A 359 6.55 -2.66 19.04
CA ALA A 359 7.03 -1.85 20.16
C ALA A 359 6.10 -1.87 21.40
N HIS A 360 5.38 -2.97 21.64
CA HIS A 360 4.52 -3.11 22.82
C HIS A 360 5.37 -3.08 24.11
N GLY A 361 4.92 -2.30 25.09
CA GLY A 361 5.63 -2.09 26.37
C GLY A 361 6.67 -0.97 26.36
N PHE A 362 7.08 -0.43 25.20
CA PHE A 362 7.98 0.73 25.17
C PHE A 362 7.22 2.02 25.46
N ARG A 363 7.74 2.86 26.35
CA ARG A 363 7.29 4.25 26.51
C ARG A 363 7.83 5.07 25.34
N ARG A 364 6.97 5.84 24.68
CA ARG A 364 7.35 6.76 23.60
C ARG A 364 7.59 8.15 24.17
N VAL A 365 8.64 8.80 23.69
CA VAL A 365 8.93 10.23 23.86
C VAL A 365 9.13 10.85 22.48
N TYR A 366 8.88 12.14 22.37
CA TYR A 366 8.93 12.89 21.11
C TYR A 366 9.85 14.10 21.27
N ALA A 367 10.44 14.55 20.16
CA ALA A 367 11.17 15.81 20.15
C ALA A 367 10.19 16.97 20.41
N HIS A 368 10.64 17.96 21.18
CA HIS A 368 9.90 19.19 21.43
C HIS A 368 10.58 20.36 20.68
N PRO A 369 9.84 21.43 20.36
CA PRO A 369 10.44 22.66 19.83
C PRO A 369 11.52 23.20 20.80
N VAL A 370 12.60 23.72 20.23
CA VAL A 370 13.69 24.41 20.92
C VAL A 370 14.11 25.61 20.07
N GLU A 371 14.39 26.74 20.72
CA GLU A 371 14.92 27.94 20.06
C GLU A 371 16.36 27.68 19.57
N LEU A 372 16.67 28.10 18.34
CA LEU A 372 18.04 28.07 17.85
C LEU A 372 18.90 29.08 18.59
N SER A 373 20.21 28.86 18.65
CA SER A 373 21.13 29.91 19.07
C SER A 373 21.24 31.01 18.00
N ASP A 374 21.54 32.24 18.42
CA ASP A 374 21.79 33.39 17.53
C ASP A 374 22.80 33.07 16.39
N GLU A 375 23.81 32.23 16.69
CA GLU A 375 24.83 31.79 15.72
C GLU A 375 24.27 30.80 14.69
N GLU A 376 23.35 29.91 15.10
CA GLU A 376 22.68 28.95 14.22
C GLU A 376 21.63 29.61 13.34
N GLU A 377 20.84 30.54 13.88
CA GLU A 377 19.84 31.29 13.13
C GLU A 377 20.50 32.20 12.08
N ALA A 378 21.55 32.95 12.45
CA ALA A 378 22.35 33.72 11.49
C ALA A 378 23.03 32.84 10.43
N SER A 379 23.37 31.58 10.77
CA SER A 379 23.93 30.61 9.82
C SER A 379 22.86 30.03 8.87
N TYR A 380 21.63 29.84 9.37
CA TYR A 380 20.46 29.40 8.59
C TYR A 380 20.08 30.42 7.53
N ASP A 381 19.85 31.67 7.93
CA ASP A 381 19.51 32.78 7.03
C ASP A 381 20.60 32.95 5.96
N ALA A 382 21.86 32.99 6.40
CA ALA A 382 22.98 33.10 5.49
C ALA A 382 23.15 31.87 4.58
N ALA A 383 22.60 30.69 4.91
CA ALA A 383 22.57 29.53 4.02
C ALA A 383 21.40 29.63 3.02
N GLN A 384 20.22 30.07 3.46
CA GLN A 384 19.07 30.32 2.59
C GLN A 384 19.37 31.41 1.55
N ASP A 385 19.92 32.56 1.94
CA ASP A 385 20.33 33.63 1.03
C ASP A 385 21.27 33.13 -0.07
N LYS A 386 22.22 32.25 0.30
CA LYS A 386 23.18 31.65 -0.64
C LYS A 386 22.52 30.59 -1.53
N LEU A 387 21.48 29.91 -1.06
CA LEU A 387 20.72 28.95 -1.86
C LEU A 387 19.89 29.71 -2.90
N VAL A 388 19.09 30.70 -2.49
CA VAL A 388 18.26 31.53 -3.38
C VAL A 388 19.12 32.21 -4.45
N ALA A 389 20.16 32.96 -4.04
CA ALA A 389 21.02 33.67 -4.99
C ALA A 389 21.84 32.75 -5.91
N LEU A 390 22.04 31.48 -5.54
CA LEU A 390 22.67 30.49 -6.42
C LEU A 390 21.65 29.84 -7.36
N SER A 391 20.43 29.58 -6.90
CA SER A 391 19.33 29.05 -7.73
C SER A 391 18.89 30.07 -8.79
N GLU A 392 18.57 31.31 -8.40
CA GLU A 392 18.21 32.39 -9.34
C GLU A 392 19.26 32.61 -10.43
N LYS A 393 20.53 32.50 -10.08
CA LYS A 393 21.65 32.69 -11.02
C LYS A 393 21.73 31.62 -12.11
N TRP A 394 21.14 30.45 -11.88
CA TRP A 394 21.09 29.34 -12.83
C TRP A 394 19.65 28.97 -13.22
N ASP A 395 18.69 29.84 -12.93
CA ASP A 395 17.31 29.69 -13.39
C ASP A 395 17.24 29.71 -14.92
N GLY A 396 16.45 28.81 -15.50
CA GLY A 396 16.38 28.58 -16.94
C GLY A 396 17.63 27.97 -17.60
N ALA A 397 18.59 27.42 -16.85
CA ALA A 397 19.72 26.68 -17.44
C ALA A 397 19.35 25.22 -17.75
N ASP A 398 19.56 24.78 -19.00
CA ASP A 398 19.25 23.40 -19.45
C ASP A 398 20.00 22.30 -18.67
N GLU A 399 21.22 22.58 -18.19
CA GLU A 399 22.00 21.63 -17.37
C GLU A 399 22.88 22.39 -16.35
N LEU A 400 22.76 22.02 -15.07
CA LEU A 400 23.55 22.60 -13.99
C LEU A 400 25.00 22.07 -14.00
N PRO A 401 26.04 22.93 -13.96
CA PRO A 401 27.42 22.45 -13.85
C PRO A 401 27.62 21.61 -12.58
N PRO A 402 28.33 20.46 -12.62
CA PRO A 402 28.45 19.54 -11.48
C PRO A 402 29.02 20.15 -10.18
N LYS A 403 29.74 21.27 -10.27
CA LYS A 403 30.23 22.03 -9.10
C LYS A 403 29.17 22.95 -8.47
N VAL A 404 28.17 23.36 -9.24
CA VAL A 404 27.04 24.18 -8.80
C VAL A 404 25.99 23.30 -8.14
N ALA A 405 25.60 22.19 -8.78
CA ALA A 405 24.70 21.19 -8.18
C ALA A 405 25.22 20.76 -6.80
N LYS A 406 26.46 20.26 -6.72
CA LYS A 406 27.13 19.90 -5.45
C LYS A 406 27.24 21.05 -4.42
N ARG A 407 27.07 22.31 -4.83
CA ARG A 407 27.04 23.46 -3.92
C ARG A 407 25.64 23.79 -3.43
N LEU A 408 24.60 23.57 -4.25
CA LEU A 408 23.20 23.60 -3.85
C LEU A 408 22.93 22.46 -2.85
N ASP A 409 23.25 21.20 -3.20
CA ASP A 409 23.11 20.04 -2.32
C ASP A 409 23.65 20.31 -0.91
N ARG A 410 24.87 20.89 -0.83
CA ARG A 410 25.54 21.19 0.44
C ARG A 410 24.88 22.34 1.23
N LEU A 411 24.23 23.29 0.56
CA LEU A 411 23.48 24.36 1.23
C LEU A 411 22.14 23.82 1.74
N GLU A 412 21.47 22.96 0.99
CA GLU A 412 20.25 22.26 1.42
C GLU A 412 20.52 21.33 2.61
N GLU A 413 21.60 20.54 2.57
CA GLU A 413 22.09 19.74 3.71
C GLU A 413 22.38 20.60 4.96
N GLU A 414 22.88 21.82 4.77
CA GLU A 414 23.22 22.76 5.84
C GLU A 414 21.97 23.40 6.46
N ILE A 415 21.02 23.83 5.63
CA ILE A 415 19.71 24.35 6.05
C ILE A 415 18.94 23.25 6.80
N ALA A 416 18.81 22.05 6.21
CA ALA A 416 18.09 20.93 6.83
C ALA A 416 18.71 20.47 8.16
N ARG A 417 20.04 20.54 8.29
CA ARG A 417 20.73 20.24 9.55
C ARG A 417 20.38 21.24 10.66
N ILE A 418 20.32 22.53 10.35
CA ILE A 418 19.99 23.58 11.32
C ILE A 418 18.48 23.57 11.61
N ASP A 419 17.63 23.34 10.62
CA ASP A 419 16.18 23.21 10.80
C ASP A 419 15.81 22.04 11.72
N ALA A 420 16.50 20.90 11.56
CA ALA A 420 16.36 19.75 12.44
C ALA A 420 16.77 20.05 13.90
N ALA A 421 17.63 21.04 14.15
CA ALA A 421 18.00 21.47 15.51
C ALA A 421 16.88 22.25 16.22
N ARG A 422 15.88 22.79 15.48
CA ARG A 422 14.67 23.40 16.06
C ARG A 422 13.79 22.40 16.84
N HIS A 423 14.07 21.09 16.75
CA HIS A 423 13.37 20.03 17.48
C HIS A 423 14.35 19.09 18.17
N ALA A 424 14.45 19.16 19.50
CA ALA A 424 15.37 18.34 20.28
C ALA A 424 14.63 17.35 21.20
N TYR A 425 15.34 16.30 21.61
CA TYR A 425 14.93 15.45 22.74
C TYR A 425 15.66 15.91 24.00
N ASP A 426 15.02 15.76 25.15
CA ASP A 426 15.66 15.99 26.44
C ASP A 426 16.89 15.08 26.60
N PRO A 427 18.06 15.58 27.07
CA PRO A 427 19.25 14.77 27.28
C PRO A 427 19.04 13.53 28.17
N ASP A 428 18.16 13.59 29.17
CA ASP A 428 17.82 12.44 30.02
C ASP A 428 16.96 11.41 29.28
N ASP A 429 16.14 11.85 28.32
CA ASP A 429 15.41 10.95 27.42
C ASP A 429 16.32 10.30 26.38
N ILE A 430 17.38 10.98 25.91
CA ILE A 430 18.43 10.38 25.07
C ILE A 430 19.24 9.33 25.87
N GLY A 431 19.57 9.66 27.13
CA GLY A 431 20.34 8.78 28.03
C GLY A 431 19.61 7.51 28.47
N ARG A 432 18.27 7.51 28.42
CA ARG A 432 17.41 6.34 28.73
C ARG A 432 16.87 5.64 27.49
N GLY A 433 16.57 6.40 26.45
CA GLY A 433 15.89 5.92 25.25
C GLY A 433 16.82 5.33 24.19
N GLY A 434 16.21 4.89 23.10
CA GLY A 434 16.88 4.40 21.91
C GLY A 434 16.10 4.61 20.64
N LEU A 435 16.65 4.07 19.55
CA LEU A 435 16.09 4.18 18.21
C LEU A 435 16.02 2.82 17.49
N PHE A 436 15.05 2.69 16.60
CA PHE A 436 15.02 1.64 15.57
C PHE A 436 15.42 2.23 14.22
N VAL A 437 16.18 1.46 13.43
CA VAL A 437 16.40 1.70 12.00
C VAL A 437 15.74 0.56 11.23
N VAL A 438 14.79 0.90 10.36
CA VAL A 438 13.92 -0.07 9.67
C VAL A 438 13.81 0.21 8.19
N LEU A 439 13.41 -0.79 7.39
CA LEU A 439 13.27 -0.62 5.95
C LEU A 439 11.86 -0.18 5.56
N ASN A 440 11.74 1.03 5.02
CA ASN A 440 10.47 1.59 4.54
C ASN A 440 10.04 0.92 3.21
N HIS A 441 8.77 1.12 2.83
CA HIS A 441 8.15 0.50 1.65
C HIS A 441 8.81 0.91 0.31
N ASP A 442 9.47 2.07 0.28
CA ASP A 442 10.19 2.66 -0.85
C ASP A 442 11.63 2.15 -1.00
N GLY A 443 12.12 1.32 -0.07
CA GLY A 443 13.51 0.87 -0.03
C GLY A 443 14.47 1.84 0.65
N GLN A 444 13.98 2.87 1.35
CA GLN A 444 14.81 3.77 2.16
C GLN A 444 14.86 3.33 3.64
N ALA A 445 15.92 3.74 4.35
CA ALA A 445 16.04 3.49 5.79
C ALA A 445 15.26 4.54 6.60
N ARG A 446 14.20 4.10 7.28
CA ARG A 446 13.41 4.90 8.22
C ARG A 446 14.01 4.81 9.62
N ILE A 447 14.11 5.95 10.31
CA ILE A 447 14.73 6.07 11.64
C ILE A 447 13.66 6.52 12.64
N GLU A 448 13.41 5.70 13.65
CA GLU A 448 12.40 5.93 14.67
C GLU A 448 13.05 6.11 16.05
N ARG A 449 13.04 7.34 16.56
CA ARG A 449 13.72 7.76 17.81
C ARG A 449 12.76 7.86 18.99
N GLY A 450 13.29 7.87 20.22
CA GLY A 450 12.49 8.16 21.41
C GLY A 450 11.74 6.95 21.98
N PHE A 451 12.30 5.74 21.91
CA PHE A 451 11.75 4.57 22.61
C PHE A 451 12.48 4.31 23.91
N ILE A 452 11.77 4.31 25.03
CA ILE A 452 12.28 3.94 26.36
C ILE A 452 11.72 2.55 26.70
N ARG A 453 12.61 1.63 27.07
CA ARG A 453 12.25 0.26 27.46
C ARG A 453 11.59 0.25 28.85
N PRO A 454 10.76 -0.75 29.21
CA PRO A 454 10.15 -0.86 30.54
C PRO A 454 11.16 -0.71 31.68
N GLU A 455 12.31 -1.38 31.58
CA GLU A 455 13.40 -1.33 32.57
C GLU A 455 14.14 0.02 32.66
N ASP A 456 13.88 0.92 31.72
CA ASP A 456 14.56 2.22 31.56
C ASP A 456 13.64 3.41 31.85
N VAL A 457 12.37 3.16 32.20
CA VAL A 457 11.46 4.18 32.73
C VAL A 457 11.91 4.52 34.16
N ALA A 458 12.10 5.81 34.45
CA ALA A 458 12.41 6.24 35.81
C ALA A 458 11.24 5.90 36.76
N PRO A 459 11.50 5.38 37.97
CA PRO A 459 10.45 5.27 38.98
C PRO A 459 9.87 6.66 39.24
N GLU A 460 8.55 6.73 39.39
CA GLU A 460 7.91 7.97 39.86
C GLU A 460 8.44 8.30 41.27
N PRO A 461 8.55 9.58 41.65
CA PRO A 461 8.93 9.93 43.00
C PRO A 461 7.85 9.41 43.96
N GLU A 462 8.19 8.34 44.69
CA GLU A 462 7.37 7.76 45.75
C GLU A 462 7.03 8.85 46.76
N GLN A 463 5.79 9.34 46.72
CA GLN A 463 5.20 10.02 47.87
C GLN A 463 4.88 8.92 48.88
N GLU A 464 5.47 9.05 50.07
CA GLU A 464 5.56 8.05 51.14
C GLU A 464 4.34 7.13 51.22
N GLU A 465 4.54 5.84 50.95
CA GLU A 465 3.53 4.81 51.21
C GLU A 465 3.15 4.84 52.70
N ILE A 466 1.91 5.27 53.00
CA ILE A 466 1.28 4.90 54.26
C ILE A 466 0.92 3.42 54.12
N ALA A 467 1.84 2.58 54.61
CA ALA A 467 1.64 1.15 54.63
C ALA A 467 0.53 0.78 55.62
N ASP A 468 -0.64 0.42 55.10
CA ASP A 468 -1.59 -0.46 55.78
C ASP A 468 -2.00 -1.57 54.80
N GLY A 469 -1.74 -2.82 55.21
CA GLY A 469 -1.89 -3.99 54.36
C GLY A 469 -3.18 -4.74 54.63
N GLU A 470 -4.22 -4.50 53.84
CA GLU A 470 -5.41 -5.35 53.77
C GLU A 470 -5.73 -5.69 52.29
N THR A 471 -5.65 -6.97 51.94
CA THR A 471 -5.98 -7.45 50.59
C THR A 471 -7.46 -7.85 50.51
N VAL A 472 -8.24 -7.10 49.73
CA VAL A 472 -9.63 -7.48 49.40
C VAL A 472 -9.64 -8.46 48.23
N ILE A 473 -10.35 -9.58 48.41
CA ILE A 473 -10.67 -10.55 47.35
C ILE A 473 -12.20 -10.74 47.38
N ASP A 474 -12.84 -10.65 46.22
CA ASP A 474 -14.29 -10.88 46.01
C ASP A 474 -15.23 -10.19 47.02
N GLY A 475 -14.90 -8.96 47.41
CA GLY A 475 -15.81 -8.06 48.15
C GLY A 475 -15.98 -8.35 49.64
N VAL A 476 -15.19 -9.24 50.23
CA VAL A 476 -15.20 -9.54 51.68
C VAL A 476 -13.89 -9.09 52.32
N ARG A 477 -13.98 -8.35 53.44
CA ARG A 477 -12.80 -7.97 54.25
C ARG A 477 -12.43 -9.12 55.18
N VAL A 478 -11.15 -9.49 55.17
CA VAL A 478 -10.58 -10.59 55.96
C VAL A 478 -9.31 -10.06 56.62
N ASN A 479 -9.25 -10.16 57.95
CA ASN A 479 -8.10 -9.69 58.71
C ASN A 479 -6.91 -10.66 58.56
N GLY A 480 -5.71 -10.26 58.98
CA GLY A 480 -4.49 -11.10 58.89
C GLY A 480 -4.57 -12.47 59.59
N ASP A 481 -5.57 -12.71 60.44
CA ASP A 481 -5.83 -13.97 61.14
C ASP A 481 -6.90 -14.86 60.45
N GLY A 482 -7.52 -14.41 59.35
CA GLY A 482 -8.45 -15.21 58.55
C GLY A 482 -9.93 -15.18 58.97
N GLU A 483 -10.32 -14.29 59.90
CA GLU A 483 -11.73 -14.08 60.25
C GLU A 483 -12.43 -13.09 59.31
N ILE A 484 -13.69 -13.38 58.96
CA ILE A 484 -14.54 -12.59 58.06
C ILE A 484 -15.21 -11.47 58.87
N ILE A 485 -15.05 -10.22 58.44
CA ILE A 485 -15.88 -9.12 58.94
C ILE A 485 -17.18 -9.08 58.12
N GLU A 486 -18.29 -9.52 58.71
CA GLU A 486 -19.63 -9.18 58.19
C GLU A 486 -19.91 -7.70 58.47
N ASP A 487 -19.93 -6.88 57.41
CA ASP A 487 -20.30 -5.46 57.51
C ASP A 487 -21.82 -5.33 57.66
N GLY A 488 -22.27 -5.42 58.91
CA GLY A 488 -23.67 -5.60 59.27
C GLY A 488 -24.47 -4.30 59.38
N SER A 489 -25.40 -4.13 58.45
CA SER A 489 -26.63 -3.32 58.54
C SER A 489 -26.52 -1.81 58.29
N SER A 490 -27.54 -1.28 57.61
CA SER A 490 -27.90 0.14 57.68
C SER A 490 -28.15 0.56 59.14
N PRO A 491 -27.78 1.77 59.56
CA PRO A 491 -28.04 2.24 60.92
C PRO A 491 -29.55 2.36 61.16
N ASP A 492 -30.03 1.66 62.18
CA ASP A 492 -31.35 1.84 62.75
C ASP A 492 -31.41 3.24 63.42
N PRO A 493 -32.39 4.12 63.12
CA PRO A 493 -32.36 5.53 63.56
C PRO A 493 -32.33 5.75 65.09
N ASP A 494 -32.61 4.72 65.89
CA ASP A 494 -32.81 4.80 67.34
C ASP A 494 -31.66 4.20 68.19
N SER A 495 -30.50 3.82 67.61
CA SER A 495 -29.37 3.32 68.40
C SER A 495 -28.58 4.44 69.11
N GLU A 496 -28.98 4.80 70.32
CA GLU A 496 -28.19 5.66 71.24
C GLU A 496 -26.97 4.93 71.83
N ASP A 497 -25.94 4.66 71.02
CA ASP A 497 -24.60 4.29 71.50
C ASP A 497 -23.52 5.20 70.91
N ALA A 498 -22.44 5.42 71.68
CA ALA A 498 -21.55 6.56 71.48
C ALA A 498 -20.61 6.39 70.27
N GLU A 499 -20.84 7.20 69.22
CA GLU A 499 -19.81 7.45 68.19
C GLU A 499 -18.55 8.07 68.82
N PRO A 500 -17.35 7.74 68.33
CA PRO A 500 -16.12 8.40 68.77
C PRO A 500 -16.17 9.90 68.47
N GLU A 501 -15.58 10.72 69.35
CA GLU A 501 -15.33 12.14 69.09
C GLU A 501 -14.20 12.30 68.04
N GLY A 502 -14.50 11.93 66.81
CA GLY A 502 -13.60 12.04 65.66
C GLY A 502 -13.36 13.49 65.26
N ASP A 503 -12.11 13.83 64.99
CA ASP A 503 -11.68 15.15 64.53
C ASP A 503 -12.27 15.49 63.14
N ALA A 504 -12.47 16.77 62.86
CA ALA A 504 -12.89 17.27 61.55
C ALA A 504 -11.83 17.09 60.45
N ALA A 505 -10.62 16.64 60.82
CA ALA A 505 -9.56 16.23 59.91
C ALA A 505 -9.67 14.77 59.43
N GLN A 506 -10.58 13.95 59.99
CA GLN A 506 -10.77 12.57 59.53
C GLN A 506 -11.46 12.52 58.14
N PRO A 507 -11.11 11.56 57.27
CA PRO A 507 -11.79 11.40 56.00
C PRO A 507 -13.27 11.04 56.19
N ILE A 508 -14.14 11.57 55.34
CA ILE A 508 -15.55 11.17 55.28
C ILE A 508 -15.69 9.77 54.67
N SER A 509 -16.79 9.07 55.01
CA SER A 509 -17.02 7.70 54.53
C SER A 509 -17.00 7.57 53.00
N ASP A 510 -16.56 6.41 52.51
CA ASP A 510 -16.53 6.06 51.07
C ASP A 510 -17.89 6.24 50.39
N LEU A 511 -18.97 5.85 51.07
CA LEU A 511 -20.34 6.02 50.58
C LEU A 511 -20.72 7.49 50.40
N LEU A 512 -20.27 8.38 51.28
CA LEU A 512 -20.49 9.83 51.14
C LEU A 512 -19.55 10.45 50.11
N THR A 513 -18.31 9.96 49.99
CA THR A 513 -17.37 10.37 48.93
C THR A 513 -17.92 10.03 47.54
N ARG A 514 -18.47 8.83 47.34
CA ARG A 514 -19.11 8.40 46.09
C ARG A 514 -20.32 9.27 45.77
N ASP A 515 -21.20 9.49 46.75
CA ASP A 515 -22.43 10.28 46.63
C ASP A 515 -22.15 11.75 46.24
N LEU A 516 -21.23 12.41 46.94
CA LEU A 516 -20.80 13.78 46.61
C LEU A 516 -20.11 13.86 45.23
N THR A 517 -19.29 12.87 44.86
CA THR A 517 -18.61 12.88 43.55
C THR A 517 -19.54 12.51 42.39
N ALA A 518 -20.64 11.79 42.63
CA ALA A 518 -21.73 11.63 41.67
C ALA A 518 -22.44 12.97 41.41
N HIS A 519 -22.77 13.74 42.45
CA HIS A 519 -23.31 15.10 42.30
C HIS A 519 -22.34 16.05 41.57
N ARG A 520 -21.04 16.02 41.89
CA ARG A 520 -20.00 16.79 41.15
C ARG A 520 -19.96 16.40 39.68
N THR A 521 -20.03 15.10 39.38
CA THR A 521 -20.07 14.58 38.01
C THR A 521 -21.30 15.11 37.28
N LEU A 522 -22.49 15.02 37.87
CA LEU A 522 -23.72 15.58 37.29
C LEU A 522 -23.62 17.09 36.99
N GLY A 523 -23.04 17.87 37.92
CA GLY A 523 -22.77 19.29 37.70
C GLY A 523 -21.84 19.56 36.50
N LEU A 524 -20.75 18.79 36.37
CA LEU A 524 -19.86 18.84 35.20
C LEU A 524 -20.58 18.47 33.90
N ARG A 525 -21.44 17.42 33.91
CA ARG A 525 -22.24 17.04 32.73
C ARG A 525 -23.24 18.13 32.34
N LEU A 526 -23.85 18.83 33.30
CA LEU A 526 -24.74 19.94 32.99
C LEU A 526 -23.95 21.08 32.35
N ALA A 527 -22.92 21.59 33.04
CA ALA A 527 -22.12 22.75 32.64
C ALA A 527 -21.37 22.55 31.30
N LEU A 528 -20.72 21.40 31.07
CA LEU A 528 -19.99 21.14 29.82
C LEU A 528 -20.94 21.12 28.61
N GLY A 529 -22.15 20.57 28.77
CA GLY A 529 -23.16 20.54 27.72
C GLY A 529 -23.86 21.89 27.48
N GLU A 530 -23.57 22.92 28.28
CA GLU A 530 -24.01 24.30 28.07
C GLU A 530 -22.88 25.17 27.46
N GLN A 531 -21.66 24.65 27.33
CA GLN A 531 -20.47 25.39 26.86
C GLN A 531 -19.76 24.64 25.70
N PRO A 532 -20.20 24.80 24.43
CA PRO A 532 -19.71 24.00 23.31
C PRO A 532 -18.22 24.13 23.00
N ASP A 533 -17.63 25.31 23.16
CA ASP A 533 -16.19 25.53 22.93
C ASP A 533 -15.35 24.78 23.96
N MET A 534 -15.81 24.74 25.22
CA MET A 534 -15.17 23.95 26.29
C MET A 534 -15.32 22.45 26.06
N ALA A 535 -16.44 22.00 25.50
CA ALA A 535 -16.61 20.60 25.07
C ALA A 535 -15.60 20.21 23.99
N LEU A 536 -15.33 21.10 23.02
CA LEU A 536 -14.35 20.84 21.96
C LEU A 536 -12.94 20.70 22.52
N ILE A 537 -12.53 21.63 23.40
CA ILE A 537 -11.24 21.56 24.10
C ILE A 537 -11.13 20.27 24.92
N ALA A 538 -12.19 19.89 25.66
CA ALA A 538 -12.19 18.70 26.51
C ALA A 538 -12.07 17.39 25.72
N VAL A 539 -12.77 17.27 24.58
CA VAL A 539 -12.68 16.10 23.70
C VAL A 539 -11.32 16.05 22.99
N THR A 540 -10.84 17.17 22.43
CA THR A 540 -9.51 17.23 21.80
C THR A 540 -8.40 16.90 22.80
N HIS A 541 -8.49 17.37 24.04
CA HIS A 541 -7.58 16.98 25.12
C HIS A 541 -7.63 15.46 25.38
N ALA A 542 -8.82 14.87 25.49
CA ALA A 542 -8.95 13.44 25.77
C ALA A 542 -8.49 12.55 24.59
N LEU A 543 -8.71 12.97 23.34
CA LEU A 543 -8.14 12.32 22.15
C LEU A 543 -6.61 12.43 22.14
N ALA A 544 -6.06 13.64 22.30
CA ALA A 544 -4.61 13.86 22.34
C ALA A 544 -3.93 13.08 23.48
N ALA A 545 -4.54 13.01 24.66
CA ALA A 545 -4.07 12.19 25.78
C ALA A 545 -4.00 10.70 25.40
N GLN A 546 -5.05 10.16 24.76
CA GLN A 546 -5.09 8.76 24.35
C GLN A 546 -4.14 8.43 23.18
N THR A 547 -3.93 9.37 22.24
CA THR A 547 -3.06 9.18 21.08
C THR A 547 -1.57 9.34 21.41
N PHE A 548 -1.20 10.36 22.19
CA PHE A 548 0.20 10.73 22.41
C PHE A 548 0.79 10.26 23.76
N TYR A 549 -0.05 9.94 24.75
CA TYR A 549 0.37 9.56 26.11
C TYR A 549 -0.10 8.15 26.49
N LEU A 550 0.23 7.18 25.62
CA LEU A 550 -0.11 5.76 25.78
C LEU A 550 0.23 5.21 27.18
N GLY A 551 -0.72 4.47 27.76
CA GLY A 551 -0.60 3.86 29.09
C GLY A 551 -0.98 4.77 30.27
N MET A 552 -1.21 6.07 30.04
CA MET A 552 -1.53 7.03 31.11
C MET A 552 -3.02 7.41 31.12
N SER A 553 -3.78 6.97 32.13
CA SER A 553 -5.17 7.41 32.32
C SER A 553 -5.25 8.83 32.91
N ALA A 554 -5.07 9.82 32.04
CA ALA A 554 -5.00 11.24 32.39
C ALA A 554 -6.17 12.09 31.84
N HIS A 555 -7.24 11.45 31.36
CA HIS A 555 -8.42 12.10 30.79
C HIS A 555 -9.64 11.98 31.74
N ALA A 556 -10.48 13.02 31.78
CA ALA A 556 -11.73 13.05 32.55
C ALA A 556 -12.99 12.76 31.70
N LEU A 557 -12.83 12.67 30.39
CA LEU A 557 -13.83 12.17 29.45
C LEU A 557 -13.44 10.76 29.07
N GLU A 558 -14.30 9.79 29.35
CA GLU A 558 -14.14 8.43 28.88
C GLU A 558 -14.68 8.37 27.43
N ILE A 559 -13.82 8.49 26.41
CA ILE A 559 -14.24 8.45 24.98
C ILE A 559 -14.54 7.01 24.54
N ARG A 560 -15.60 6.47 25.15
CA ARG A 560 -16.50 5.44 24.65
C ARG A 560 -17.91 5.96 24.98
N PRO A 561 -18.97 5.66 24.20
CA PRO A 561 -20.33 6.07 24.56
C PRO A 561 -20.88 5.20 25.71
N VAL A 562 -20.27 5.34 26.89
CA VAL A 562 -20.66 4.73 28.16
C VAL A 562 -20.92 5.89 29.12
N SER A 563 -22.16 6.36 29.15
CA SER A 563 -22.62 7.26 30.21
C SER A 563 -22.75 6.42 31.48
N ALA A 564 -21.77 6.50 32.39
CA ALA A 564 -21.88 5.86 33.69
C ALA A 564 -23.19 6.29 34.37
N ASP A 565 -23.97 5.30 34.82
CA ASP A 565 -25.19 5.49 35.58
C ASP A 565 -24.85 6.10 36.95
N LEU A 566 -25.64 7.08 37.37
CA LEU A 566 -25.43 7.81 38.62
C LEU A 566 -26.49 7.47 39.69
N ASP A 567 -27.61 6.85 39.32
CA ASP A 567 -28.71 6.52 40.25
C ASP A 567 -28.25 5.52 41.33
N GLY A 568 -27.56 4.45 40.91
CA GLY A 568 -26.93 3.49 41.82
C GLY A 568 -25.79 4.06 42.71
N HIS A 569 -25.49 5.35 42.62
CA HIS A 569 -24.38 6.00 43.32
C HIS A 569 -24.79 7.10 44.30
N ALA A 570 -25.90 7.81 44.08
CA ALA A 570 -26.43 8.86 44.97
C ALA A 570 -27.96 8.83 45.07
N ILE A 571 -28.50 8.77 46.28
CA ILE A 571 -29.95 8.56 46.52
C ILE A 571 -30.74 9.81 46.12
N GLY A 572 -31.70 9.64 45.19
CA GLY A 572 -32.57 10.73 44.74
C GLY A 572 -31.89 11.71 43.79
N ILE A 573 -30.76 11.33 43.18
CA ILE A 573 -30.04 12.19 42.23
C ILE A 573 -30.87 12.51 40.98
N GLU A 574 -31.70 11.57 40.52
CA GLU A 574 -32.62 11.77 39.38
C GLU A 574 -33.69 12.85 39.64
N ASP A 575 -34.15 12.99 40.88
CA ASP A 575 -35.16 13.98 41.29
C ASP A 575 -34.60 15.42 41.37
N THR A 576 -33.29 15.61 41.19
CA THR A 576 -32.65 16.94 41.24
C THR A 576 -32.97 17.79 40.01
N GLU A 577 -32.99 19.12 40.17
CA GLU A 577 -33.20 20.03 39.04
C GLU A 577 -32.09 19.87 37.97
N ALA A 578 -30.86 19.58 38.38
CA ALA A 578 -29.74 19.36 37.46
C ALA A 578 -29.92 18.08 36.61
N ALA A 579 -30.35 16.97 37.22
CA ALA A 579 -30.67 15.74 36.50
C ALA A 579 -31.85 15.94 35.55
N LYS A 580 -32.90 16.64 36.02
CA LYS A 580 -34.04 17.00 35.18
C LYS A 580 -33.63 17.85 33.97
N ARG A 581 -32.82 18.91 34.14
CA ARG A 581 -32.34 19.74 33.02
C ARG A 581 -31.51 18.94 32.02
N LEU A 582 -30.65 18.03 32.49
CA LEU A 582 -29.86 17.14 31.64
C LEU A 582 -30.78 16.18 30.84
N SER A 583 -31.81 15.64 31.49
CA SER A 583 -32.81 14.75 30.89
C SER A 583 -33.71 15.48 29.88
N ASP A 584 -34.22 16.68 30.22
CA ASP A 584 -35.01 17.52 29.31
C ASP A 584 -34.18 17.90 28.05
N ARG A 585 -32.88 18.20 28.21
CA ARG A 585 -31.94 18.46 27.09
C ARG A 585 -31.75 17.22 26.22
N HIS A 586 -31.61 16.03 26.82
CA HIS A 586 -31.47 14.77 26.10
C HIS A 586 -32.77 14.40 25.35
N ALA A 587 -33.92 14.54 25.99
CA ALA A 587 -35.24 14.31 25.40
C ALA A 587 -35.58 15.30 24.29
N GLY A 588 -35.00 16.52 24.30
CA GLY A 588 -35.03 17.46 23.19
C GLY A 588 -34.33 16.87 21.95
N TRP A 589 -33.04 16.53 22.07
CA TRP A 589 -32.29 15.91 20.97
C TRP A 589 -32.93 14.61 20.48
N ALA A 590 -33.40 13.74 21.38
CA ALA A 590 -34.04 12.47 21.03
C ALA A 590 -35.37 12.62 20.26
N GLN A 591 -36.02 13.80 20.27
CA GLN A 591 -37.19 14.08 19.43
C GLN A 591 -36.82 14.42 17.98
N ASP A 592 -35.67 15.06 17.78
CA ASP A 592 -35.20 15.50 16.47
C ASP A 592 -34.33 14.44 15.75
N MET A 593 -33.78 13.47 16.50
CA MET A 593 -32.97 12.38 15.95
C MET A 593 -33.74 11.49 14.96
N PRO A 594 -33.12 11.10 13.83
CA PRO A 594 -33.73 10.15 12.90
C PRO A 594 -33.93 8.77 13.54
N GLN A 595 -34.92 8.04 13.03
CA GLN A 595 -35.28 6.70 13.55
C GLN A 595 -34.39 5.59 12.98
N ASP A 596 -33.73 5.83 11.84
CA ASP A 596 -32.73 4.96 11.25
C ASP A 596 -31.34 5.62 11.41
N VAL A 597 -30.32 4.82 11.72
CA VAL A 597 -28.93 5.28 11.82
C VAL A 597 -28.36 5.61 10.44
N ALA A 598 -28.90 5.02 9.36
CA ALA A 598 -28.51 5.36 7.99
C ALA A 598 -28.76 6.84 7.66
N ASP A 599 -29.85 7.43 8.17
CA ASP A 599 -30.22 8.83 7.94
C ASP A 599 -29.42 9.81 8.83
N LEU A 600 -28.68 9.31 9.84
CA LEU A 600 -27.99 10.14 10.84
C LEU A 600 -26.89 11.02 10.25
N TRP A 601 -26.19 10.53 9.23
CA TRP A 601 -25.13 11.30 8.57
C TRP A 601 -25.70 12.55 7.89
N ASP A 602 -26.74 12.37 7.07
CA ASP A 602 -27.39 13.46 6.34
C ASP A 602 -28.14 14.42 7.28
N PHE A 603 -28.70 13.91 8.38
CA PHE A 603 -29.25 14.74 9.45
C PHE A 603 -28.19 15.67 10.06
N ILE A 604 -27.05 15.13 10.52
CA ILE A 604 -25.99 15.92 11.14
C ILE A 604 -25.35 16.88 10.13
N ALA A 605 -25.11 16.44 8.90
CA ALA A 605 -24.57 17.28 7.83
C ALA A 605 -25.52 18.41 7.40
N GLY A 606 -26.83 18.26 7.63
CA GLY A 606 -27.85 19.28 7.41
C GLY A 606 -28.08 20.26 8.56
N LEU A 607 -27.43 20.06 9.72
CA LEU A 607 -27.47 21.00 10.85
C LEU A 607 -26.56 22.21 10.60
N ASP A 608 -26.95 23.36 11.13
CA ASP A 608 -26.06 24.52 11.19
C ASP A 608 -24.96 24.34 12.24
N GLN A 609 -23.86 25.09 12.11
CA GLN A 609 -22.69 24.96 12.98
C GLN A 609 -23.01 25.08 14.48
N ALA A 610 -23.96 25.94 14.88
CA ALA A 610 -24.33 26.07 16.29
C ALA A 610 -25.11 24.85 16.80
N SER A 611 -25.99 24.28 15.98
CA SER A 611 -26.70 23.03 16.28
C SER A 611 -25.75 21.83 16.34
N VAL A 612 -24.79 21.72 15.40
CA VAL A 612 -23.73 20.68 15.44
C VAL A 612 -22.92 20.80 16.73
N MET A 613 -22.46 22.01 17.07
CA MET A 613 -21.69 22.25 18.29
C MET A 613 -22.49 21.98 19.57
N ALA A 614 -23.79 22.32 19.61
CA ALA A 614 -24.65 22.02 20.76
C ALA A 614 -24.93 20.52 20.92
N LEU A 615 -25.11 19.79 19.82
CA LEU A 615 -25.25 18.32 19.83
C LEU A 615 -23.94 17.67 20.29
N PHE A 616 -22.81 18.10 19.74
CA PHE A 616 -21.48 17.66 20.13
C PHE A 616 -21.21 17.90 21.62
N ALA A 617 -21.53 19.10 22.13
CA ALA A 617 -21.41 19.44 23.55
C ALA A 617 -22.28 18.54 24.42
N HIS A 618 -23.52 18.26 24.00
CA HIS A 618 -24.39 17.33 24.71
C HIS A 618 -23.77 15.92 24.77
N CYS A 619 -23.34 15.36 23.63
CA CYS A 619 -22.72 14.03 23.57
C CYS A 619 -21.42 13.95 24.41
N ALA A 620 -20.54 14.95 24.29
CA ALA A 620 -19.32 15.05 25.09
C ALA A 620 -19.62 15.16 26.60
N SER A 621 -20.67 15.89 26.97
CA SER A 621 -21.04 16.06 28.38
C SER A 621 -21.45 14.76 29.06
N LEU A 622 -22.06 13.81 28.33
CA LEU A 622 -22.48 12.52 28.88
C LEU A 622 -21.30 11.60 29.23
N THR A 623 -20.10 11.83 28.65
CA THR A 623 -18.89 11.02 28.90
C THR A 623 -18.03 11.50 30.07
N VAL A 624 -18.38 12.63 30.70
CA VAL A 624 -17.64 13.12 31.87
C VAL A 624 -17.87 12.20 33.06
N ASN A 625 -16.78 11.77 33.70
CA ASN A 625 -16.78 10.96 34.90
C ASN A 625 -15.77 11.50 35.92
N ALA A 626 -16.26 11.99 37.06
CA ALA A 626 -15.45 12.45 38.19
C ALA A 626 -15.74 11.67 39.48
N LEU A 627 -16.42 10.52 39.36
CA LEU A 627 -16.78 9.64 40.46
C LEU A 627 -15.53 9.04 41.11
N LYS A 628 -15.44 9.09 42.44
CA LYS A 628 -14.36 8.46 43.20
C LYS A 628 -14.86 7.16 43.81
N LEU A 629 -14.28 6.03 43.38
CA LEU A 629 -14.58 4.69 43.88
C LEU A 629 -13.39 4.17 44.72
N PRO A 630 -13.61 3.47 45.85
CA PRO A 630 -12.54 3.04 46.76
C PRO A 630 -11.45 2.15 46.12
N TRP A 631 -11.80 1.42 45.07
CA TRP A 631 -10.91 0.53 44.32
C TRP A 631 -10.32 1.14 43.04
N GLU A 632 -10.57 2.44 42.75
CA GLU A 632 -10.09 3.11 41.53
C GLU A 632 -9.05 4.20 41.80
N HIS A 633 -7.77 3.88 41.56
CA HIS A 633 -6.63 4.79 41.69
C HIS A 633 -6.42 5.69 40.44
N LYS A 634 -7.50 6.34 39.94
CA LYS A 634 -7.47 7.22 38.77
C LYS A 634 -6.98 8.66 39.07
N HIS A 635 -5.90 8.80 39.84
CA HIS A 635 -5.41 10.10 40.38
C HIS A 635 -5.30 11.22 39.32
N ARG A 636 -4.82 10.91 38.11
CA ARG A 636 -4.68 11.90 37.03
C ARG A 636 -6.01 12.25 36.36
N ALA A 637 -6.95 11.31 36.21
CA ALA A 637 -8.29 11.63 35.73
C ALA A 637 -9.01 12.58 36.70
N TYR A 638 -8.87 12.36 38.02
CA TYR A 638 -9.41 13.28 39.04
C TYR A 638 -8.79 14.69 38.93
N ALA A 639 -7.46 14.79 38.78
CA ALA A 639 -6.79 16.08 38.55
C ALA A 639 -7.24 16.78 37.25
N THR A 640 -7.50 16.02 36.18
CA THR A 640 -8.06 16.56 34.93
C THR A 640 -9.53 16.97 35.10
N ALA A 641 -10.32 16.27 35.91
CA ALA A 641 -11.69 16.65 36.24
C ALA A 641 -11.75 17.93 37.08
N ASP A 642 -10.79 18.15 37.97
CA ASP A 642 -10.68 19.41 38.73
C ASP A 642 -10.24 20.57 37.83
N ARG A 643 -9.32 20.35 36.87
CA ARG A 643 -9.01 21.35 35.83
C ARG A 643 -10.23 21.69 34.97
N LEU A 644 -11.02 20.68 34.58
CA LEU A 644 -12.26 20.86 33.84
C LEU A 644 -13.30 21.64 34.65
N ALA A 645 -13.44 21.37 35.95
CA ALA A 645 -14.32 22.12 36.84
C ALA A 645 -13.95 23.61 36.90
N THR A 646 -12.66 23.92 37.09
CA THR A 646 -12.16 25.31 37.09
C THR A 646 -12.36 25.99 35.73
N ALA A 647 -12.09 25.29 34.62
CA ALA A 647 -12.22 25.86 33.29
C ALA A 647 -13.69 26.09 32.87
N LEU A 648 -14.64 25.29 33.38
CA LEU A 648 -16.08 25.50 33.23
C LEU A 648 -16.66 26.54 34.20
N ALA A 649 -15.86 27.05 35.14
CA ALA A 649 -16.30 27.84 36.30
C ALA A 649 -17.45 27.17 37.09
N LEU A 650 -17.34 25.85 37.32
CA LEU A 650 -18.39 25.04 37.94
C LEU A 650 -18.75 25.53 39.36
N ASP A 651 -19.98 25.96 39.54
CA ASP A 651 -20.54 26.35 40.83
C ASP A 651 -21.59 25.31 41.32
N MET A 652 -21.15 24.39 42.16
CA MET A 652 -22.03 23.37 42.73
C MET A 652 -23.09 23.92 43.70
N SER A 653 -23.00 25.18 44.16
CA SER A 653 -23.99 25.75 45.09
C SER A 653 -25.35 26.00 44.42
N GLN A 654 -25.37 26.02 43.08
CA GLN A 654 -26.58 26.09 42.26
C GLN A 654 -27.27 24.72 42.09
N HIS A 655 -26.62 23.63 42.49
CA HIS A 655 -27.05 22.26 42.16
C HIS A 655 -27.12 21.32 43.37
N TRP A 656 -26.56 21.71 44.52
CA TRP A 656 -26.50 20.88 45.72
C TRP A 656 -26.56 21.74 46.99
N THR A 657 -27.20 21.23 48.06
CA THR A 657 -27.31 21.92 49.36
C THR A 657 -27.05 20.99 50.55
N PRO A 658 -26.44 21.48 51.65
CA PRO A 658 -26.08 20.67 52.81
C PRO A 658 -27.27 20.42 53.73
N THR A 659 -28.13 19.46 53.37
CA THR A 659 -29.24 19.02 54.24
C THR A 659 -28.80 17.93 55.23
N VAL A 660 -29.67 17.62 56.21
CA VAL A 660 -29.56 16.48 57.12
C VAL A 660 -29.41 15.17 56.32
N SER A 661 -30.22 14.96 55.28
CA SER A 661 -30.18 13.75 54.46
C SER A 661 -28.96 13.70 53.53
N ALA A 662 -28.57 14.82 52.92
CA ALA A 662 -27.47 14.85 51.96
C ALA A 662 -26.10 14.74 52.62
N TYR A 663 -25.86 15.46 53.73
CA TYR A 663 -24.54 15.56 54.35
C TYR A 663 -24.56 15.60 55.88
N LEU A 664 -25.35 16.47 56.49
CA LEU A 664 -25.19 16.84 57.91
C LEU A 664 -25.53 15.69 58.88
N GLY A 665 -26.44 14.78 58.53
CA GLY A 665 -26.71 13.55 59.30
C GLY A 665 -25.68 12.43 59.05
N ARG A 666 -24.91 12.50 57.97
CA ARG A 666 -23.98 11.46 57.47
C ARG A 666 -22.53 11.68 57.89
N VAL A 667 -22.23 12.74 58.65
CA VAL A 667 -20.89 13.10 59.14
C VAL A 667 -20.83 13.21 60.67
N THR A 668 -19.63 13.28 61.23
CA THR A 668 -19.43 13.42 62.69
C THR A 668 -19.84 14.81 63.17
N LYS A 669 -20.11 14.96 64.48
CA LYS A 669 -20.41 16.28 65.08
C LYS A 669 -19.31 17.33 64.81
N ALA A 670 -18.04 16.91 64.76
CA ALA A 670 -16.93 17.80 64.46
C ALA A 670 -17.02 18.37 63.03
N HIS A 671 -17.40 17.56 62.04
CA HIS A 671 -17.66 18.01 60.68
C HIS A 671 -18.83 18.98 60.59
N ILE A 672 -19.94 18.72 61.30
CA ILE A 672 -21.09 19.65 61.35
C ILE A 672 -20.66 21.01 61.92
N LEU A 673 -19.90 21.00 63.03
CA LEU A 673 -19.39 22.23 63.64
C LEU A 673 -18.40 22.96 62.72
N ALA A 674 -17.51 22.25 62.03
CA ALA A 674 -16.59 22.85 61.06
C ALA A 674 -17.34 23.52 59.90
N ALA A 675 -18.34 22.84 59.33
CA ALA A 675 -19.20 23.40 58.28
C ALA A 675 -19.93 24.67 58.74
N VAL A 676 -20.51 24.66 59.95
CA VAL A 676 -21.21 25.83 60.51
C VAL A 676 -20.25 26.97 60.86
N ARG A 677 -19.02 26.71 61.31
CA ARG A 677 -18.00 27.76 61.50
C ARG A 677 -17.67 28.46 60.19
N GLU A 678 -17.46 27.69 59.13
CA GLU A 678 -17.10 28.20 57.81
C GLU A 678 -18.26 28.94 57.11
N GLY A 679 -19.48 28.38 57.16
CA GLY A 679 -20.64 28.97 56.47
C GLY A 679 -21.46 30.00 57.27
N ALA A 680 -21.42 29.95 58.60
CA ALA A 680 -22.25 30.79 59.48
C ALA A 680 -21.51 31.42 60.69
N GLY A 681 -20.20 31.17 60.84
CA GLY A 681 -19.34 31.80 61.85
C GLY A 681 -19.25 31.07 63.19
N ASP A 682 -18.20 31.35 63.95
CA ASP A 682 -17.87 30.68 65.21
C ASP A 682 -18.99 30.75 66.25
N GLU A 683 -19.62 31.91 66.43
CA GLU A 683 -20.73 32.07 67.37
C GLU A 683 -21.93 31.16 67.04
N ALA A 684 -22.15 30.83 65.77
CA ALA A 684 -23.23 29.95 65.36
C ALA A 684 -22.90 28.49 65.73
N ALA A 685 -21.67 28.05 65.46
CA ALA A 685 -21.21 26.70 65.80
C ALA A 685 -21.17 26.46 67.31
N ASP A 686 -20.70 27.44 68.10
CA ASP A 686 -20.61 27.29 69.56
C ASP A 686 -21.99 27.16 70.23
N ARG A 687 -23.04 27.76 69.64
CA ARG A 687 -24.45 27.55 70.05
C ARG A 687 -24.96 26.13 69.75
N LEU A 688 -24.35 25.42 68.79
CA LEU A 688 -24.70 24.05 68.44
C LEU A 688 -23.92 22.99 69.23
N ALA A 689 -22.71 23.30 69.70
CA ALA A 689 -21.76 22.32 70.25
C ALA A 689 -22.34 21.40 71.35
N GLY A 690 -23.28 21.88 72.16
CA GLY A 690 -23.93 21.10 73.22
C GLY A 690 -25.11 20.20 72.79
N LYS A 691 -25.47 20.15 71.50
CA LYS A 691 -26.66 19.42 71.00
C LYS A 691 -26.42 17.92 70.76
N LYS A 692 -27.51 17.15 70.74
CA LYS A 692 -27.53 15.78 70.18
C LYS A 692 -27.27 15.84 68.66
N LYS A 693 -26.75 14.75 68.07
CA LYS A 693 -26.31 14.71 66.64
C LYS A 693 -27.43 15.13 65.69
N GLN A 694 -28.64 14.58 65.87
CA GLN A 694 -29.82 14.92 65.07
C GLN A 694 -30.22 16.40 65.19
N GLU A 695 -30.42 16.90 66.43
CA GLU A 695 -30.75 18.31 66.68
C GLU A 695 -29.66 19.30 66.19
N MET A 696 -28.40 18.85 66.17
CA MET A 696 -27.26 19.61 65.66
C MET A 696 -27.32 19.70 64.13
N ALA A 697 -27.60 18.59 63.44
CA ALA A 697 -27.73 18.54 61.99
C ALA A 697 -28.93 19.39 61.50
N GLU A 698 -30.10 19.26 62.15
CA GLU A 698 -31.31 20.04 61.79
C GLU A 698 -31.11 21.56 61.98
N ALA A 699 -30.43 21.96 63.06
CA ALA A 699 -30.11 23.36 63.30
C ALA A 699 -28.98 23.89 62.39
N ALA A 700 -28.02 23.03 62.02
CA ALA A 700 -26.99 23.36 61.04
C ALA A 700 -27.56 23.54 59.63
N GLU A 701 -28.54 22.74 59.21
CA GLU A 701 -29.24 22.91 57.92
C GLU A 701 -29.89 24.30 57.85
N GLN A 702 -30.58 24.73 58.90
CA GLN A 702 -31.20 26.07 58.96
C GLN A 702 -30.19 27.22 58.94
N LEU A 703 -28.98 27.01 59.47
CA LEU A 703 -27.92 28.02 59.52
C LEU A 703 -27.10 28.08 58.22
N LEU A 704 -26.97 26.96 57.51
CA LEU A 704 -26.26 26.87 56.22
C LEU A 704 -27.17 27.11 55.01
N ALA A 705 -28.50 27.03 55.18
CA ALA A 705 -29.48 27.35 54.14
C ALA A 705 -29.24 28.76 53.55
N GLY A 706 -28.98 28.82 52.24
CA GLY A 706 -28.76 30.08 51.52
C GLY A 706 -27.37 30.72 51.71
N THR A 707 -26.44 30.08 52.43
CA THR A 707 -25.06 30.58 52.59
C THR A 707 -24.15 30.27 51.39
N GLY A 708 -24.57 29.33 50.53
CA GLY A 708 -23.72 28.80 49.45
C GLY A 708 -22.63 27.82 49.92
N TRP A 709 -22.61 27.42 51.18
CA TRP A 709 -21.59 26.51 51.71
C TRP A 709 -21.63 25.12 51.05
N LEU A 710 -20.45 24.59 50.73
CA LEU A 710 -20.23 23.29 50.08
C LEU A 710 -19.15 22.48 50.81
N PRO A 711 -19.30 21.14 50.93
CA PRO A 711 -18.21 20.25 51.33
C PRO A 711 -16.99 20.36 50.39
N PRO A 712 -15.76 20.11 50.87
CA PRO A 712 -14.54 20.24 50.05
C PRO A 712 -14.57 19.52 48.68
N LEU A 713 -15.16 18.32 48.61
CA LEU A 713 -15.28 17.55 47.36
C LEU A 713 -16.19 18.21 46.29
N LEU A 714 -17.07 19.14 46.68
CA LEU A 714 -17.94 19.88 45.78
C LEU A 714 -17.39 21.25 45.40
N ARG A 715 -16.26 21.68 45.96
CA ARG A 715 -15.65 22.99 45.67
C ARG A 715 -14.88 22.94 44.35
N THR A 716 -14.85 24.08 43.66
CA THR A 716 -14.04 24.31 42.48
C THR A 716 -12.92 25.27 42.87
N ALA A 717 -11.68 24.99 42.48
CA ALA A 717 -10.59 25.92 42.72
C ALA A 717 -10.81 27.17 41.86
N PRO A 718 -10.60 28.40 42.39
CA PRO A 718 -10.70 29.59 41.57
C PRO A 718 -9.73 29.49 40.39
N PRO A 719 -10.04 30.08 39.22
CA PRO A 719 -9.07 30.23 38.16
C PRO A 719 -7.81 30.89 38.74
N VAL A 720 -6.65 30.29 38.50
CA VAL A 720 -5.39 30.99 38.75
C VAL A 720 -5.34 32.09 37.70
N GLU A 721 -5.60 33.33 38.11
CA GLU A 721 -5.29 34.48 37.26
C GLU A 721 -3.81 34.38 36.91
N ALA A 722 -3.52 34.30 35.61
CA ALA A 722 -2.17 34.25 35.11
C ALA A 722 -1.52 35.62 35.35
N ASP A 723 -0.85 35.75 36.49
CA ASP A 723 -0.15 36.96 36.91
C ASP A 723 0.84 37.43 35.83
N GLY A 724 0.45 38.49 35.11
CA GLY A 724 1.36 39.42 34.43
C GLY A 724 2.36 38.84 33.43
N ALA A 725 1.88 38.44 32.26
CA ALA A 725 2.61 38.70 31.01
C ALA A 725 1.84 39.75 30.19
N GLU A 726 1.78 40.99 30.69
CA GLU A 726 1.38 42.15 29.89
C GLU A 726 2.43 42.38 28.79
N ALA A 727 2.20 41.81 27.61
CA ALA A 727 2.80 42.30 26.37
C ALA A 727 1.85 43.32 25.76
N ASP A 728 2.37 44.53 25.46
CA ASP A 728 1.62 45.74 25.08
C ASP A 728 0.38 45.50 24.19
N ALA A 729 -0.80 45.72 24.76
CA ALA A 729 -2.07 45.75 24.03
C ALA A 729 -2.37 47.12 23.38
N ASP A 730 -1.33 47.84 22.94
CA ASP A 730 -1.47 49.16 22.27
C ASP A 730 -0.44 49.37 21.15
N ALA A 731 -0.25 48.35 20.30
CA ALA A 731 0.36 48.49 18.98
C ALA A 731 -0.18 47.45 17.98
N VAL A 732 -0.34 47.86 16.72
CA VAL A 732 -0.78 47.05 15.57
C VAL A 732 -2.25 46.59 15.59
N ALA A 733 -3.14 47.56 15.42
CA ALA A 733 -4.36 47.32 14.65
C ALA A 733 -4.01 47.25 13.15
N GLU A 734 -3.89 46.04 12.60
CA GLU A 734 -4.22 45.65 11.22
C GLU A 734 -3.87 44.18 10.98
N VAL A 735 -4.89 43.32 10.89
CA VAL A 735 -4.79 41.96 10.31
C VAL A 735 -5.54 42.00 8.97
N PRO A 736 -4.95 41.54 7.85
CA PRO A 736 -5.63 41.56 6.57
C PRO A 736 -6.80 40.57 6.55
N GLU A 737 -7.95 41.01 6.05
CA GLU A 737 -9.12 40.14 5.86
C GLU A 737 -8.83 39.02 4.87
N ALA A 738 -9.13 37.78 5.26
CA ALA A 738 -9.29 36.68 4.31
C ALA A 738 -10.64 36.85 3.58
N PRO A 739 -10.72 36.67 2.25
CA PRO A 739 -11.92 36.98 1.49
C PRO A 739 -13.10 36.04 1.81
N ASN A 740 -14.27 36.63 2.03
CA ASN A 740 -15.53 35.92 2.26
C ASN A 740 -15.97 35.13 1.01
N MET A 741 -15.99 33.80 1.11
CA MET A 741 -16.41 32.87 0.06
C MET A 741 -17.89 32.46 0.17
N ALA A 742 -18.81 33.42 0.33
CA ALA A 742 -20.25 33.11 0.43
C ALA A 742 -21.26 34.23 0.03
N GLU A 743 -20.91 35.16 -0.88
CA GLU A 743 -21.91 36.12 -1.44
C GLU A 743 -21.82 36.28 -2.98
N LEU A 744 -22.05 35.21 -3.74
CA LEU A 744 -22.44 35.28 -5.16
C LEU A 744 -23.32 34.10 -5.58
N GLN A 745 -24.64 34.18 -5.35
CA GLN A 745 -25.64 33.43 -6.13
C GLN A 745 -27.07 34.02 -5.96
N ALA A 746 -27.79 34.15 -7.09
CA ALA A 746 -29.06 34.88 -7.30
C ALA A 746 -28.95 36.43 -7.18
N GLU A 747 -29.52 37.28 -8.04
CA GLU A 747 -30.40 37.17 -9.24
C GLU A 747 -29.74 37.96 -10.40
N ASP A 748 -30.10 37.95 -11.70
CA ASP A 748 -31.15 37.32 -12.54
C ASP A 748 -30.61 37.12 -13.99
N PHE A 749 -31.39 36.59 -14.94
CA PHE A 749 -30.97 36.27 -16.32
C PHE A 749 -31.83 36.97 -17.41
N VAL A 750 -31.26 37.90 -18.20
CA VAL A 750 -31.90 38.44 -19.43
C VAL A 750 -30.87 38.69 -20.55
N ASP A 751 -31.26 38.37 -21.79
CA ASP A 751 -30.46 38.20 -23.01
C ASP A 751 -30.34 39.47 -23.90
N PRO A 752 -29.19 39.74 -24.59
CA PRO A 752 -29.07 40.84 -25.56
C PRO A 752 -28.69 40.42 -27.00
N GLU A 753 -29.45 40.90 -28.00
CA GLU A 753 -29.10 40.84 -29.44
C GLU A 753 -29.18 42.24 -30.11
N ALA A 754 -28.37 42.46 -31.17
CA ALA A 754 -28.42 43.52 -32.22
C ALA A 754 -27.43 44.74 -32.20
N ILE A 755 -27.02 45.14 -33.44
CA ILE A 755 -25.80 45.88 -33.89
C ILE A 755 -26.23 46.81 -35.09
N PRO A 756 -25.78 48.08 -35.33
CA PRO A 756 -24.40 48.61 -35.55
C PRO A 756 -24.22 50.09 -35.00
N PRO A 757 -23.51 51.12 -35.58
CA PRO A 757 -22.45 51.21 -36.63
C PRO A 757 -21.25 52.21 -36.39
N GLU A 758 -20.36 52.30 -37.41
CA GLU A 758 -19.54 53.48 -37.89
C GLU A 758 -18.08 53.80 -37.41
N THR A 759 -17.09 53.25 -38.13
CA THR A 759 -15.94 53.84 -38.93
C THR A 759 -15.51 55.33 -38.82
N PRO A 760 -14.32 55.79 -39.36
CA PRO A 760 -13.06 55.11 -39.81
C PRO A 760 -11.69 55.84 -39.50
N ASP A 761 -10.55 55.16 -39.81
CA ASP A 761 -9.24 55.65 -40.33
C ASP A 761 -8.34 56.67 -39.56
N PRO A 762 -7.03 56.85 -39.93
CA PRO A 762 -6.10 55.98 -40.68
C PRO A 762 -4.68 55.84 -40.04
N ASP A 763 -3.86 54.89 -40.52
CA ASP A 763 -2.47 55.08 -41.00
C ASP A 763 -1.67 53.75 -41.05
N ASP A 764 -1.24 53.38 -42.26
CA ASP A 764 -0.32 52.28 -42.63
C ASP A 764 0.86 52.92 -43.39
N PRO A 765 2.14 52.53 -43.17
CA PRO A 765 2.74 51.47 -44.00
C PRO A 765 3.85 50.62 -43.33
N ASP A 766 3.97 49.32 -43.69
CA ASP A 766 4.86 48.84 -44.77
C ASP A 766 5.09 47.30 -44.75
N ALA A 767 5.19 46.74 -45.95
CA ALA A 767 5.20 45.33 -46.39
C ALA A 767 6.16 44.36 -45.65
N SER A 768 5.89 43.04 -45.57
CA SER A 768 6.02 42.14 -46.74
C SER A 768 5.55 40.68 -46.49
N ASP A 769 4.89 40.12 -47.51
CA ASP A 769 4.45 38.73 -47.73
C ASP A 769 5.36 38.11 -48.85
N PRO A 770 5.19 36.87 -49.40
CA PRO A 770 4.23 35.78 -49.10
C PRO A 770 4.83 34.35 -49.07
N ASP A 771 4.02 33.29 -48.86
CA ASP A 771 3.80 32.25 -49.91
C ASP A 771 2.53 31.35 -49.72
N GLU A 772 2.07 30.82 -50.85
CA GLU A 772 0.79 30.18 -51.23
C GLU A 772 0.25 28.94 -50.47
N THR A 773 -1.04 28.93 -50.06
CA THR A 773 -2.27 28.29 -50.63
C THR A 773 -2.60 26.80 -50.35
N ALA A 774 -3.88 26.52 -50.09
CA ALA A 774 -4.56 25.21 -50.23
C ALA A 774 -5.20 25.07 -51.64
N PRO A 775 -5.56 23.86 -52.13
CA PRO A 775 -6.84 23.17 -51.79
C PRO A 775 -6.63 21.63 -51.65
N ASP A 776 -7.60 20.69 -51.61
CA ASP A 776 -8.99 20.62 -52.06
C ASP A 776 -9.75 19.42 -51.40
N THR A 777 -11.08 19.37 -51.50
CA THR A 777 -11.95 18.18 -51.26
C THR A 777 -12.72 17.86 -52.56
N PRO A 778 -13.40 16.69 -52.78
CA PRO A 778 -13.98 15.75 -51.82
C PRO A 778 -13.88 14.23 -52.19
N ASP A 779 -14.62 13.41 -51.43
CA ASP A 779 -14.87 11.96 -51.63
C ASP A 779 -15.93 11.67 -52.72
N PRO A 780 -15.88 10.52 -53.42
CA PRO A 780 -17.05 9.97 -54.11
C PRO A 780 -17.32 8.46 -53.91
N ASP A 781 -18.58 8.17 -53.58
CA ASP A 781 -19.27 6.87 -53.43
C ASP A 781 -18.94 5.74 -54.44
N ALA A 782 -19.13 4.49 -53.95
CA ALA A 782 -19.73 3.41 -54.73
C ALA A 782 -20.59 2.48 -53.84
N GLN A 783 -21.89 2.37 -54.15
CA GLN A 783 -22.91 1.58 -53.44
C GLN A 783 -23.12 0.19 -54.08
N GLU A 784 -23.70 -0.76 -53.32
CA GLU A 784 -24.55 -1.94 -53.71
C GLU A 784 -24.46 -3.03 -52.60
N ILE A 785 -25.46 -3.86 -52.18
CA ILE A 785 -26.82 -4.26 -52.61
C ILE A 785 -27.68 -4.63 -51.34
N ALA A 786 -29.02 -4.82 -51.50
CA ALA A 786 -30.02 -4.94 -50.43
C ALA A 786 -30.51 -6.38 -50.01
N ASP A 787 -31.37 -6.38 -48.96
CA ASP A 787 -32.39 -7.32 -48.39
C ASP A 787 -32.96 -8.51 -49.25
N PRO A 788 -33.70 -9.54 -48.70
CA PRO A 788 -34.66 -9.48 -47.55
C PRO A 788 -34.92 -10.74 -46.65
N GLU A 789 -35.85 -10.56 -45.67
CA GLU A 789 -36.82 -11.47 -44.97
C GLU A 789 -36.68 -13.02 -44.93
N GLU A 790 -36.85 -13.63 -43.73
CA GLU A 790 -37.98 -14.54 -43.39
C GLU A 790 -38.01 -14.99 -41.90
N ALA A 791 -39.21 -15.30 -41.39
CA ALA A 791 -39.51 -16.06 -40.15
C ALA A 791 -40.48 -17.20 -40.51
N PRO A 792 -40.61 -18.36 -39.80
CA PRO A 792 -41.20 -18.51 -38.44
C PRO A 792 -40.51 -19.61 -37.57
N VAL A 793 -40.91 -20.07 -36.37
CA VAL A 793 -42.12 -20.82 -35.94
C VAL A 793 -42.07 -21.06 -34.40
N SER A 794 -43.20 -21.01 -33.70
CA SER A 794 -43.39 -21.49 -32.30
C SER A 794 -43.96 -22.94 -32.29
N PRO A 795 -43.84 -23.74 -31.20
CA PRO A 795 -44.79 -23.56 -30.09
C PRO A 795 -44.32 -23.98 -28.66
N ASP A 796 -45.03 -23.45 -27.66
CA ASP A 796 -45.25 -24.01 -26.31
C ASP A 796 -45.99 -25.37 -26.39
N PRO A 797 -46.11 -26.24 -25.33
CA PRO A 797 -46.68 -25.83 -24.03
C PRO A 797 -46.29 -26.68 -22.77
N ASP A 798 -47.07 -26.44 -21.70
CA ASP A 798 -47.33 -27.29 -20.52
C ASP A 798 -46.26 -27.24 -19.40
N ALA A 799 -46.53 -26.57 -18.27
CA ALA A 799 -47.36 -27.02 -17.12
C ALA A 799 -46.55 -27.91 -16.14
N GLU A 800 -46.69 -27.83 -14.82
CA GLU A 800 -47.75 -27.27 -13.95
C GLU A 800 -47.18 -27.11 -12.52
N ASN A 801 -47.82 -26.29 -11.66
CA ASN A 801 -47.96 -26.38 -10.19
C ASN A 801 -46.74 -26.71 -9.27
N GLY A 802 -46.60 -26.13 -8.07
CA GLY A 802 -47.48 -25.21 -7.34
C GLY A 802 -47.47 -25.49 -5.83
N GLU A 803 -47.81 -24.45 -5.07
CA GLU A 803 -48.32 -24.45 -3.69
C GLU A 803 -47.33 -24.70 -2.51
N ASP A 804 -47.29 -23.66 -1.66
CA ASP A 804 -46.86 -23.60 -0.27
C ASP A 804 -47.58 -24.61 0.65
N VAL A 805 -47.11 -24.74 1.91
CA VAL A 805 -47.96 -24.75 3.15
C VAL A 805 -47.08 -24.77 4.42
N ASP A 806 -47.20 -23.70 5.21
CA ASP A 806 -47.26 -23.52 6.68
C ASP A 806 -46.38 -24.27 7.72
N GLY A 807 -46.08 -23.54 8.81
CA GLY A 807 -45.90 -24.08 10.19
C GLY A 807 -44.53 -23.78 10.84
N GLU A 808 -44.28 -22.58 11.39
CA GLU A 808 -44.57 -22.12 12.78
C GLU A 808 -43.62 -22.59 13.91
N ALA A 809 -43.02 -21.58 14.58
CA ALA A 809 -42.61 -21.49 16.00
C ALA A 809 -41.54 -22.44 16.61
N PHE A 810 -40.49 -21.87 17.22
CA PHE A 810 -40.44 -21.61 18.69
C PHE A 810 -39.24 -20.72 19.11
N HIS A 811 -39.19 -20.35 20.40
CA HIS A 811 -38.37 -19.29 21.03
C HIS A 811 -36.91 -19.67 21.43
N GLU A 812 -36.15 -18.60 21.75
CA GLU A 812 -35.18 -18.43 22.88
C GLU A 812 -33.65 -18.60 22.71
N ALA A 813 -32.97 -17.46 22.93
CA ALA A 813 -31.82 -17.19 23.82
C ALA A 813 -30.44 -17.87 23.70
N ALA A 814 -29.43 -17.03 23.46
CA ALA A 814 -28.12 -16.96 24.13
C ALA A 814 -27.65 -15.48 24.02
N GLU A 815 -27.15 -14.76 25.02
CA GLU A 815 -25.97 -15.00 25.90
C GLU A 815 -24.64 -15.11 25.14
#